data_AF-A0A7J7CTD1-F1
#
_entry.id   AF-A0A7J7CTD1-F1
#
_cell.length_a   1.000
_cell.length_b   1.000
_cell.length_c   1.000
_cell.angle_alpha   90.00
_cell.angle_beta   90.00
_cell.angle_gamma   90.00
#
_symmetry.space_group_name_H-M   'P 1'
#
loop_
_entity.id
_entity.type
_entity.pdbx_description
1 polymer ?
#
loop_
_entity_poly.entity_id
_entity_poly.type
_entity_poly.pdbx_seq_one_letter_code
_entity_poly.pdbx_strand_id
1 'polypeptide(L)'
;MDAYPLHLAMAALVGASFVAVSAYFMHRKTLTQLLELAKTMEREREDNSEGGSPQHSTKKRRGGGGAGGRRKGNGYYRRGSSSLPDVTAVSRECGAINGEEKQNGPMSVDGIPAGLPRLHVVPEGKSTGCTSSTKRSGSFMKPTSPKSPIASASAFESVEGSDEEDNMTDNSKMDLTFLQTNGNSGYENLPEHVNANGEQMSIAASSMIRSHSVSGDLHGVQPDPIAADILRKEPEQETFTRLKINPTEVPSPDEAEVYVILQECLEMRKRYLFKEAVAPWEKEVISDPSTPKPNPEPFAYTSEGKSDHYFEMQDGVIHVYPNKDSREELFPVADATTFFTDLHQILRVTAAGNTRTLCHHRLNLLEQKFNLHLMLNADREFLAQKSAPHRDFYNVRKVDTHVHHSACMNQKHLLRFIKSKLRKEPDEVVIFRDGTYLTLKEVFESLDLTGYDLNVDLLDVHADKSTFHRFDKFNLKYNPCGQSRLREIFLKQDNLIQGRFLGELTKQVFSDLAASKYQMAEYRISIYGRKQSEWDQLASWIVNNELYSENVVWLIQIPRLYNIYKDMGIVTSFQNILDNIFIPLFEATVDPDSHPQLHVFLKKVVGLDLVDDESKPERRPTKHMPTPAQWTNVFNPAFSYYVYYCYANLYTLNKLRESKGMTTIKFRPHAGEAGDTDHLAATFLTTHNIAHGINLRKSPVLQYLYYLAQIGLAMSPLSNNSLFLDYHRNPFPMFFLRGLNVSLSTDDPLQIHLTKEPLVEEYSIAASVWKLSSCDLCEIARNSVYQSGFSHALKSHWIGKEYYKRGPNGNDIHKTNVPHIRVEFRETIWREEMQLVYLGKAIISEEVDNNTTNAASFGSFLEIWLVRQENYLKELLSAQQHSLESRDEHLRDLIDRVLSHYHQYYDEKTRPKWFTTFERAFLWISGFKPGLVFILVYETIKDLSEDQRVKIAKQTKEIKLQERLLNDELAEIQERMASPSLVVEARMRGRVSDSLVEEAGAMEAMRSAMESVVASADLLRMTTAAKMVEILNPVQSVRFLAAATQLQLKIRSLGSQLRNSDEISIYSSLFFFYENLPVFIGMAYVTTLAN
;
A
#
# COMPACT_ATOMS: atom_id res chain seq x y z
N MET A 1 12.87 -53.96 29.16
CA MET A 1 13.63 -53.33 30.26
C MET A 1 12.78 -52.21 30.79
N ASP A 2 12.73 -51.99 32.10
CA ASP A 2 11.97 -50.86 32.65
C ASP A 2 12.59 -49.53 32.23
N ALA A 3 11.74 -48.56 31.86
CA ALA A 3 12.20 -47.24 31.45
C ALA A 3 12.72 -46.40 32.64
N TYR A 4 12.34 -46.76 33.87
CA TYR A 4 12.60 -45.96 35.07
C TYR A 4 14.09 -45.70 35.36
N PRO A 5 15.01 -46.70 35.32
CA PRO A 5 16.44 -46.46 35.52
C PRO A 5 17.07 -45.62 34.40
N LEU A 6 16.58 -45.77 33.16
CA LEU A 6 17.04 -44.97 32.02
C LEU A 6 16.62 -43.51 32.15
N HIS A 7 15.37 -43.25 32.57
CA HIS A 7 14.91 -41.89 32.88
C HIS A 7 15.68 -41.28 34.06
N LEU A 8 16.03 -42.07 35.09
CA LEU A 8 16.84 -41.58 36.21
C LEU A 8 18.27 -41.21 35.78
N ALA A 9 18.90 -42.03 34.92
CA ALA A 9 20.20 -41.73 34.34
C ALA A 9 20.16 -40.48 33.43
N MET A 10 19.11 -40.33 32.61
CA MET A 10 18.89 -39.14 31.78
C MET A 10 18.65 -37.88 32.63
N ALA A 11 17.88 -37.98 33.73
CA ALA A 11 17.67 -36.86 34.65
C ALA A 11 18.97 -36.41 35.33
N ALA A 12 19.85 -37.36 35.69
CA ALA A 12 21.16 -37.08 36.27
C ALA A 12 22.16 -36.43 35.30
N LEU A 13 22.03 -36.69 33.99
CA LEU A 13 22.91 -36.15 32.94
C LEU A 13 22.41 -34.84 32.31
N VAL A 14 21.10 -34.72 32.08
CA VAL A 14 20.49 -33.61 31.30
C VAL A 14 19.73 -32.61 32.18
N GLY A 15 19.28 -33.03 33.37
CA GLY A 15 18.49 -32.22 34.31
C GLY A 15 16.99 -32.56 34.30
N ALA A 16 16.32 -32.29 35.43
CA ALA A 16 14.92 -32.66 35.67
C ALA A 16 13.93 -32.08 34.63
N SER A 17 14.25 -30.91 34.08
CA SER A 17 13.50 -30.19 33.04
C SER A 17 13.07 -31.08 31.88
N PHE A 18 13.93 -32.01 31.45
CA PHE A 18 13.68 -32.86 30.29
C PHE A 18 12.58 -33.90 30.56
N VAL A 19 12.49 -34.41 31.79
CA VAL A 19 11.47 -35.39 32.19
C VAL A 19 10.11 -34.71 32.29
N ALA A 20 10.05 -33.51 32.89
CA ALA A 20 8.82 -32.72 32.99
C ALA A 20 8.29 -32.29 31.61
N VAL A 21 9.15 -31.81 30.70
CA VAL A 21 8.74 -31.46 29.32
C VAL A 21 8.27 -32.70 28.55
N SER A 22 8.94 -33.84 28.70
CA SER A 22 8.52 -35.10 28.07
C SER A 22 7.15 -35.56 28.58
N ALA A 23 6.93 -35.51 29.89
CA ALA A 23 5.65 -35.83 30.52
C ALA A 23 4.54 -34.87 30.05
N TYR A 24 4.80 -33.55 30.02
CA TYR A 24 3.85 -32.55 29.55
C TYR A 24 3.42 -32.78 28.09
N PHE A 25 4.36 -33.06 27.17
CA PHE A 25 4.02 -33.37 25.78
C PHE A 25 3.27 -34.71 25.62
N MET A 26 3.61 -35.73 26.42
CA MET A 26 2.84 -36.97 26.47
C MET A 26 1.41 -36.73 26.95
N HIS A 27 1.23 -35.98 28.05
CA HIS A 27 -0.09 -35.68 28.61
C HIS A 27 -0.93 -34.78 27.70
N ARG A 28 -0.31 -33.76 27.07
CA ARG A 28 -0.97 -32.94 26.04
C ARG A 28 -1.41 -33.79 24.84
N LYS A 29 -0.63 -34.77 24.41
CA LYS A 29 -1.01 -35.66 23.30
C LYS A 29 -2.18 -36.56 23.66
N THR A 30 -2.19 -37.19 24.83
CA THR A 30 -3.36 -37.97 25.29
C THR A 30 -4.59 -37.09 25.55
N LEU A 31 -4.44 -35.89 26.10
CA LEU A 31 -5.54 -34.94 26.27
C LEU A 31 -6.13 -34.50 24.92
N THR A 32 -5.29 -34.24 23.92
CA THR A 32 -5.74 -33.90 22.56
C THR A 32 -6.53 -35.06 21.94
N GLN A 33 -6.02 -36.29 22.06
CA GLN A 33 -6.70 -37.48 21.55
C GLN A 33 -8.01 -37.78 22.30
N LEU A 34 -8.09 -37.50 23.60
CA LEU A 34 -9.34 -37.59 24.37
C LEU A 34 -10.35 -36.51 24.00
N LEU A 35 -9.89 -35.31 23.62
CA LEU A 35 -10.75 -34.23 23.12
C LEU A 35 -11.26 -34.51 21.69
N GLU A 36 -10.46 -35.16 20.83
CA GLU A 36 -10.96 -35.70 19.56
C GLU A 36 -11.99 -36.81 19.79
N LEU A 37 -11.71 -37.75 20.69
CA LEU A 37 -12.63 -38.84 21.04
C LEU A 37 -13.97 -38.30 21.58
N ALA A 38 -13.93 -37.31 22.46
CA ALA A 38 -15.12 -36.62 22.97
C ALA A 38 -15.93 -35.98 21.84
N LYS A 39 -15.27 -35.24 20.93
CA LYS A 39 -15.94 -34.62 19.77
C LYS A 39 -16.51 -35.62 18.78
N THR A 40 -15.91 -36.82 18.64
CA THR A 40 -16.55 -37.91 17.87
C THR A 40 -17.78 -38.46 18.57
N MET A 41 -17.74 -38.61 19.91
CA MET A 41 -18.91 -39.09 20.69
C MET A 41 -20.04 -38.05 20.80
N GLU A 42 -19.76 -36.76 20.66
CA GLU A 42 -20.79 -35.72 20.53
C GLU A 42 -21.46 -35.78 19.16
N ARG A 43 -20.70 -35.93 18.08
CA ARG A 43 -21.27 -36.15 16.72
C ARG A 43 -22.12 -37.42 16.64
N GLU A 44 -21.64 -38.53 17.20
CA GLU A 44 -22.43 -39.77 17.31
C GLU A 44 -23.70 -39.63 18.18
N ARG A 45 -23.82 -38.59 19.01
CA ARG A 45 -25.06 -38.25 19.72
C ARG A 45 -26.00 -37.37 18.89
N GLU A 46 -25.47 -36.38 18.19
CA GLU A 46 -26.24 -35.51 17.31
C GLU A 46 -26.89 -36.32 16.18
N ASP A 47 -26.13 -37.21 15.51
CA ASP A 47 -26.62 -38.14 14.47
C ASP A 47 -27.71 -39.14 14.95
N ASN A 48 -27.88 -39.31 16.26
CA ASN A 48 -28.93 -40.16 16.86
C ASN A 48 -30.21 -39.39 17.27
N SER A 49 -30.32 -38.09 16.93
CA SER A 49 -31.42 -37.22 17.35
C SER A 49 -32.62 -37.21 16.39
N GLU A 50 -32.39 -37.40 15.08
CA GLU A 50 -33.43 -37.34 14.05
C GLU A 50 -33.86 -38.74 13.57
N GLY A 51 -34.87 -39.33 14.23
CA GLY A 51 -35.31 -40.71 13.93
C GLY A 51 -36.67 -41.08 14.53
N GLY A 52 -37.73 -40.38 14.16
CA GLY A 52 -39.05 -40.51 14.80
C GLY A 52 -39.94 -41.67 14.31
N SER A 53 -40.26 -42.58 15.24
CA SER A 53 -41.47 -43.43 15.28
C SER A 53 -41.50 -44.76 14.47
N PRO A 54 -42.30 -45.78 14.89
CA PRO A 54 -42.03 -47.18 14.54
C PRO A 54 -43.16 -47.93 13.82
N GLN A 55 -42.85 -49.13 13.28
CA GLN A 55 -43.86 -50.19 13.12
C GLN A 55 -43.29 -51.60 13.33
N HIS A 56 -44.18 -52.59 13.39
CA HIS A 56 -43.99 -53.84 14.11
C HIS A 56 -43.56 -55.03 13.21
N SER A 57 -42.69 -55.91 13.74
CA SER A 57 -42.88 -57.39 13.80
C SER A 57 -41.78 -58.35 13.27
N THR A 58 -41.56 -59.38 14.09
CA THR A 58 -41.16 -60.78 13.78
C THR A 58 -39.75 -61.19 13.28
N LYS A 59 -39.02 -61.76 14.27
CA LYS A 59 -38.51 -63.16 14.31
C LYS A 59 -37.17 -63.56 13.64
N LYS A 60 -36.35 -64.18 14.51
CA LYS A 60 -35.28 -65.19 14.27
C LYS A 60 -33.98 -64.69 13.60
N ARG A 61 -32.83 -65.37 13.73
CA ARG A 61 -32.14 -66.16 14.80
C ARG A 61 -30.98 -66.90 14.09
N ARG A 62 -29.74 -66.82 14.60
CA ARG A 62 -28.52 -67.51 14.12
C ARG A 62 -28.03 -67.03 12.72
N GLY A 63 -26.73 -67.01 12.40
CA GLY A 63 -25.53 -67.18 13.23
C GLY A 63 -24.50 -68.18 12.66
N GLY A 64 -23.20 -67.91 12.87
CA GLY A 64 -22.09 -68.82 12.56
C GLY A 64 -21.32 -68.48 11.28
N GLY A 65 -20.02 -68.16 11.43
CA GLY A 65 -19.11 -67.79 10.33
C GLY A 65 -18.63 -68.95 9.43
N GLY A 66 -17.53 -68.73 8.70
CA GLY A 66 -16.92 -69.77 7.86
C GLY A 66 -16.05 -69.21 6.73
N ALA A 67 -14.74 -69.38 6.85
CA ALA A 67 -13.71 -68.85 5.97
C ALA A 67 -13.67 -69.37 4.51
N GLY A 68 -13.21 -68.52 3.59
CA GLY A 68 -12.10 -68.85 2.68
C GLY A 68 -12.41 -69.37 1.26
N GLY A 69 -11.68 -68.83 0.27
CA GLY A 69 -11.66 -69.36 -1.11
C GLY A 69 -10.73 -68.57 -2.07
N ARG A 70 -9.80 -69.26 -2.76
CA ARG A 70 -8.88 -68.71 -3.79
C ARG A 70 -8.94 -69.57 -5.06
N ARG A 71 -9.09 -68.96 -6.25
CA ARG A 71 -8.57 -69.35 -7.61
C ARG A 71 -9.11 -68.36 -8.67
N LYS A 72 -8.31 -67.85 -9.65
CA LYS A 72 -7.98 -68.41 -10.99
C LYS A 72 -9.23 -68.81 -11.82
N GLY A 73 -9.41 -68.42 -13.10
CA GLY A 73 -8.62 -67.55 -14.00
C GLY A 73 -9.05 -67.71 -15.50
N ASN A 74 -8.53 -66.87 -16.41
CA ASN A 74 -8.81 -66.79 -17.89
C ASN A 74 -10.25 -66.34 -18.28
N GLY A 75 -10.53 -65.78 -19.48
CA GLY A 75 -9.66 -65.23 -20.55
C GLY A 75 -10.29 -65.24 -21.97
N TYR A 76 -10.01 -64.20 -22.80
CA TYR A 76 -10.26 -64.08 -24.27
C TYR A 76 -11.73 -63.93 -24.76
N TYR A 77 -12.09 -63.38 -25.95
CA TYR A 77 -11.37 -62.85 -27.14
C TYR A 77 -12.22 -61.83 -27.97
N ARG A 78 -11.56 -61.04 -28.86
CA ARG A 78 -11.97 -60.49 -30.20
C ARG A 78 -11.95 -58.94 -30.33
N ARG A 79 -11.71 -58.32 -31.50
CA ARG A 79 -10.44 -58.20 -32.32
C ARG A 79 -10.67 -57.26 -33.54
N GLY A 80 -9.72 -56.36 -33.81
CA GLY A 80 -9.52 -55.60 -35.08
C GLY A 80 -8.82 -54.25 -34.81
N SER A 81 -7.64 -53.84 -35.32
CA SER A 81 -6.90 -53.98 -36.61
C SER A 81 -7.13 -52.81 -37.58
N SER A 82 -6.15 -52.20 -38.29
CA SER A 82 -4.66 -52.13 -38.20
C SER A 82 -4.04 -51.43 -39.46
N SER A 83 -2.89 -50.72 -39.36
CA SER A 83 -1.79 -50.71 -40.39
C SER A 83 -0.56 -49.80 -40.05
N LEU A 84 0.65 -50.19 -40.52
CA LEU A 84 1.98 -49.48 -40.47
C LEU A 84 2.94 -50.05 -41.55
N PRO A 85 3.90 -49.26 -42.14
CA PRO A 85 5.34 -49.16 -41.71
C PRO A 85 5.80 -47.66 -41.56
N ASP A 86 7.05 -47.20 -41.35
CA ASP A 86 8.48 -47.66 -41.53
C ASP A 86 9.03 -47.46 -43.00
N VAL A 87 10.33 -47.32 -43.38
CA VAL A 87 11.65 -47.81 -42.87
C VAL A 87 12.87 -46.91 -43.28
N THR A 88 13.98 -46.92 -42.51
CA THR A 88 15.42 -46.59 -42.85
C THR A 88 15.89 -45.12 -43.10
N ALA A 89 17.16 -44.69 -42.89
CA ALA A 89 18.43 -45.40 -42.55
C ALA A 89 19.59 -44.53 -41.91
N VAL A 90 20.41 -45.18 -41.05
CA VAL A 90 21.91 -45.11 -40.91
C VAL A 90 22.66 -43.84 -40.42
N SER A 91 22.98 -43.86 -39.10
CA SER A 91 24.31 -43.85 -38.43
C SER A 91 25.40 -42.74 -38.55
N ARG A 92 26.09 -42.57 -37.40
CA ARG A 92 27.45 -42.01 -37.09
C ARG A 92 27.67 -40.48 -37.04
N GLU A 93 28.68 -39.92 -36.35
CA GLU A 93 29.45 -40.20 -35.09
C GLU A 93 30.76 -39.35 -35.11
N CYS A 94 31.13 -38.70 -34.00
CA CYS A 94 32.29 -37.79 -33.82
C CYS A 94 32.30 -36.48 -34.68
N GLY A 95 32.98 -35.39 -34.28
CA GLY A 95 33.55 -35.09 -32.95
C GLY A 95 34.47 -33.85 -32.85
N ALA A 96 34.17 -32.97 -31.89
CA ALA A 96 35.09 -32.16 -31.05
C ALA A 96 35.96 -30.98 -31.61
N ILE A 97 36.43 -30.17 -30.63
CA ILE A 97 37.55 -29.20 -30.63
C ILE A 97 37.30 -27.71 -31.06
N ASN A 98 37.12 -26.86 -30.02
CA ASN A 98 37.73 -25.55 -29.67
C ASN A 98 37.89 -24.36 -30.66
N GLY A 99 37.88 -23.14 -30.08
CA GLY A 99 38.44 -21.87 -30.63
C GLY A 99 37.36 -20.84 -31.00
N GLU A 100 36.92 -19.91 -30.13
CA GLU A 100 37.58 -18.71 -29.55
C GLU A 100 37.72 -17.47 -30.46
N GLU A 101 37.13 -16.37 -29.99
CA GLU A 101 37.45 -14.93 -30.15
C GLU A 101 38.18 -14.37 -31.40
N LYS A 102 37.49 -13.49 -32.17
CA LYS A 102 37.67 -12.00 -32.21
C LYS A 102 36.89 -11.40 -33.40
N GLN A 103 35.99 -10.43 -33.18
CA GLN A 103 36.20 -8.97 -33.05
C GLN A 103 36.66 -8.21 -34.33
N ASN A 104 35.82 -7.24 -34.71
CA ASN A 104 36.15 -5.87 -35.16
C ASN A 104 37.09 -5.63 -36.36
N GLY A 105 36.56 -4.97 -37.40
CA GLY A 105 37.39 -4.23 -38.37
C GLY A 105 36.65 -3.82 -39.66
N PRO A 106 36.28 -2.53 -39.86
CA PRO A 106 35.66 -2.06 -41.10
C PRO A 106 36.67 -1.43 -42.07
N MET A 107 36.37 -1.44 -43.37
CA MET A 107 36.84 -0.46 -44.36
C MET A 107 35.84 -0.36 -45.53
N SER A 108 35.93 0.73 -46.30
CA SER A 108 34.99 1.10 -47.39
C SER A 108 35.68 1.08 -48.75
N VAL A 109 34.92 1.10 -49.87
CA VAL A 109 35.10 2.00 -51.06
C VAL A 109 34.28 1.54 -52.28
N ASP A 110 33.69 2.52 -52.99
CA ASP A 110 33.15 2.58 -54.37
C ASP A 110 32.02 1.66 -54.92
N GLY A 111 31.19 2.26 -55.80
CA GLY A 111 30.54 1.59 -56.94
C GLY A 111 29.00 1.46 -56.93
N ILE A 112 28.29 2.22 -57.77
CA ILE A 112 26.85 2.08 -58.08
C ILE A 112 26.70 1.86 -59.59
N PRO A 113 26.10 0.73 -60.05
CA PRO A 113 24.67 0.69 -60.41
C PRO A 113 23.96 -0.66 -60.12
N ALA A 114 22.63 -0.80 -60.05
CA ALA A 114 21.51 0.15 -59.86
C ALA A 114 20.22 -0.67 -59.54
N GLY A 115 19.19 -0.05 -58.94
CA GLY A 115 17.85 -0.65 -58.78
C GLY A 115 17.35 -0.79 -57.33
N LEU A 116 16.59 0.20 -56.87
CA LEU A 116 15.99 0.34 -55.52
C LEU A 116 14.71 1.21 -55.63
N PRO A 117 13.84 1.37 -54.59
CA PRO A 117 14.00 0.96 -53.19
C PRO A 117 12.80 0.22 -52.53
N ARG A 118 13.01 -0.26 -51.29
CA ARG A 118 11.95 -0.45 -50.27
C ARG A 118 11.89 0.80 -49.37
N LEU A 119 10.78 1.01 -48.65
CA LEU A 119 10.55 2.18 -47.77
C LEU A 119 10.53 1.81 -46.27
N HIS A 120 10.85 2.80 -45.41
CA HIS A 120 10.96 2.85 -43.91
C HIS A 120 12.42 2.85 -43.37
N VAL A 121 12.88 3.75 -42.47
CA VAL A 121 12.29 4.95 -41.78
C VAL A 121 13.41 5.98 -41.43
N VAL A 122 13.07 7.27 -41.15
CA VAL A 122 13.83 8.36 -40.43
C VAL A 122 15.23 8.79 -40.94
N PRO A 123 15.92 9.86 -40.41
CA PRO A 123 15.48 11.11 -39.71
C PRO A 123 16.10 12.45 -40.24
N GLU A 124 15.62 13.58 -39.68
CA GLU A 124 16.27 14.90 -39.38
C GLU A 124 17.38 15.56 -40.23
N GLY A 125 17.25 16.90 -40.43
CA GLY A 125 18.35 17.84 -40.08
C GLY A 125 18.57 19.13 -40.91
N LYS A 126 18.22 20.30 -40.33
CA LYS A 126 18.77 21.68 -40.62
C LYS A 126 18.46 22.31 -42.01
N SER A 127 18.38 23.64 -42.21
CA SER A 127 18.41 24.83 -41.32
C SER A 127 17.77 26.09 -41.99
N THR A 128 17.66 27.20 -41.23
CA THR A 128 17.68 28.64 -41.67
C THR A 128 16.61 29.21 -42.63
N GLY A 129 16.06 30.41 -42.32
CA GLY A 129 15.57 31.33 -43.38
C GLY A 129 14.36 32.26 -43.12
N CYS A 130 14.53 33.29 -42.28
CA CYS A 130 13.83 34.60 -42.22
C CYS A 130 12.52 34.99 -43.00
N THR A 131 11.70 35.80 -42.31
CA THR A 131 10.96 37.01 -42.75
C THR A 131 9.83 36.98 -43.82
N SER A 132 8.60 36.96 -43.32
CA SER A 132 7.59 38.04 -43.44
C SER A 132 7.30 38.79 -44.77
N SER A 133 6.05 38.61 -45.23
CA SER A 133 5.03 39.68 -45.49
C SER A 133 4.98 40.50 -46.80
N THR A 134 3.76 40.54 -47.38
CA THR A 134 3.16 41.61 -48.24
C THR A 134 3.75 41.88 -49.64
N LYS A 135 3.01 42.42 -50.64
CA LYS A 135 1.61 42.92 -50.71
C LYS A 135 0.99 42.76 -52.13
N ARG A 136 -0.35 42.76 -52.17
CA ARG A 136 -1.29 42.70 -53.31
C ARG A 136 -0.91 43.37 -54.67
N SER A 137 -1.27 42.71 -55.76
CA SER A 137 -2.29 43.17 -56.76
C SER A 137 -2.62 42.01 -57.74
N GLY A 138 -3.84 41.77 -58.25
CA GLY A 138 -5.16 42.37 -57.96
C GLY A 138 -6.27 41.88 -58.90
N SER A 139 -7.50 42.33 -58.66
CA SER A 139 -8.69 42.33 -59.58
C SER A 139 -9.62 41.09 -59.69
N PHE A 140 -10.87 41.43 -60.02
CA PHE A 140 -12.04 40.70 -60.57
C PHE A 140 -12.72 39.47 -59.90
N MET A 141 -13.95 39.78 -59.45
CA MET A 141 -15.23 39.05 -59.60
C MET A 141 -15.57 37.77 -58.79
N LYS A 142 -16.55 38.00 -57.91
CA LYS A 142 -17.48 37.08 -57.22
C LYS A 142 -18.86 37.16 -57.96
N PRO A 143 -19.88 36.31 -57.74
CA PRO A 143 -20.40 36.04 -56.39
C PRO A 143 -21.09 34.67 -56.09
N THR A 144 -21.46 34.57 -54.80
CA THR A 144 -22.57 33.79 -54.19
C THR A 144 -22.52 32.26 -54.11
N SER A 145 -22.84 31.80 -52.90
CA SER A 145 -23.13 30.44 -52.46
C SER A 145 -24.60 30.05 -52.67
N PRO A 146 -24.93 28.75 -52.59
CA PRO A 146 -25.81 28.26 -51.52
C PRO A 146 -25.00 27.56 -50.40
N LYS A 147 -25.37 27.53 -49.11
CA LYS A 147 -26.65 27.15 -48.46
C LYS A 147 -27.07 25.69 -48.71
N SER A 148 -27.23 24.96 -47.60
CA SER A 148 -27.98 23.71 -47.46
C SER A 148 -29.44 23.88 -47.94
N PRO A 149 -30.15 22.81 -48.37
CA PRO A 149 -30.85 21.95 -47.39
C PRO A 149 -31.14 20.46 -47.76
N ILE A 150 -31.26 19.63 -46.72
CA ILE A 150 -32.36 18.68 -46.38
C ILE A 150 -33.03 17.83 -47.50
N ALA A 151 -33.12 16.52 -47.23
CA ALA A 151 -34.00 15.49 -47.84
C ALA A 151 -33.68 15.10 -49.31
N SER A 152 -33.98 13.89 -49.79
CA SER A 152 -35.05 12.95 -49.38
C SER A 152 -34.69 11.46 -49.51
N ALA A 153 -35.58 10.62 -48.97
CA ALA A 153 -35.85 9.22 -49.33
C ALA A 153 -34.78 8.16 -49.06
N SER A 154 -35.19 7.12 -48.33
CA SER A 154 -34.51 5.82 -48.29
C SER A 154 -34.54 5.18 -49.67
N ALA A 155 -33.40 4.66 -50.12
CA ALA A 155 -33.30 3.75 -51.26
C ALA A 155 -32.58 2.48 -50.81
N PHE A 156 -33.34 1.53 -50.27
CA PHE A 156 -32.95 0.12 -50.25
C PHE A 156 -33.66 -0.55 -51.42
N GLU A 157 -32.93 -0.74 -52.52
CA GLU A 157 -33.32 -1.68 -53.57
C GLU A 157 -32.06 -2.37 -54.08
N SER A 158 -32.16 -3.68 -54.29
CA SER A 158 -31.02 -4.59 -54.41
C SER A 158 -30.96 -5.23 -55.79
N VAL A 159 -29.75 -5.29 -56.38
CA VAL A 159 -29.51 -6.07 -57.60
C VAL A 159 -29.31 -7.54 -57.22
N GLU A 160 -30.37 -8.30 -57.46
CA GLU A 160 -30.47 -9.69 -57.97
C GLU A 160 -29.41 -10.73 -57.54
N GLY A 161 -29.89 -11.87 -57.01
CA GLY A 161 -29.04 -13.01 -56.64
C GLY A 161 -29.76 -14.27 -56.15
N SER A 162 -30.77 -14.77 -56.90
CA SER A 162 -31.46 -16.08 -56.73
C SER A 162 -32.57 -16.19 -55.66
N ASP A 163 -33.83 -16.22 -56.14
CA ASP A 163 -34.89 -17.25 -55.95
C ASP A 163 -35.42 -17.61 -54.52
N GLU A 164 -36.72 -17.94 -54.25
CA GLU A 164 -37.92 -18.21 -55.08
C GLU A 164 -39.23 -17.54 -54.54
N GLU A 165 -40.15 -17.26 -55.46
CA GLU A 165 -41.64 -17.25 -55.45
C GLU A 165 -42.53 -16.62 -54.31
N ASP A 166 -43.35 -15.65 -54.77
CA ASP A 166 -44.84 -15.60 -54.71
C ASP A 166 -45.69 -14.65 -53.79
N ASN A 167 -46.27 -13.64 -54.49
CA ASN A 167 -47.68 -13.20 -54.54
C ASN A 167 -48.39 -12.41 -53.39
N MET A 168 -48.55 -11.09 -53.63
CA MET A 168 -49.82 -10.29 -53.64
C MET A 168 -50.73 -10.19 -52.37
N THR A 169 -51.47 -9.10 -52.08
CA THR A 169 -51.82 -7.88 -52.85
C THR A 169 -52.05 -6.64 -51.95
N ASP A 170 -51.84 -5.45 -52.55
CA ASP A 170 -52.06 -4.06 -52.08
C ASP A 170 -53.51 -3.67 -51.68
N ASN A 171 -53.68 -2.66 -50.78
CA ASN A 171 -54.51 -1.45 -51.06
C ASN A 171 -54.43 -0.26 -50.05
N SER A 172 -53.74 0.82 -50.47
CA SER A 172 -54.23 2.23 -50.48
C SER A 172 -54.14 3.24 -49.28
N LYS A 173 -53.71 4.48 -49.64
CA LYS A 173 -53.95 5.86 -49.07
C LYS A 173 -53.24 6.28 -47.75
N MET A 174 -52.45 7.37 -47.67
CA MET A 174 -52.61 8.83 -47.99
C MET A 174 -53.25 9.65 -46.83
N ASP A 175 -52.80 10.84 -46.41
CA ASP A 175 -51.69 11.74 -46.85
C ASP A 175 -51.20 12.70 -45.72
N LEU A 176 -50.18 13.55 -45.96
CA LEU A 176 -49.56 14.53 -45.01
C LEU A 176 -50.14 15.96 -45.06
N THR A 177 -49.93 16.78 -44.00
CA THR A 177 -49.25 18.12 -44.06
C THR A 177 -49.03 18.78 -42.66
N PHE A 178 -48.64 20.08 -42.58
CA PHE A 178 -47.62 20.60 -41.65
C PHE A 178 -47.93 22.00 -41.03
N LEU A 179 -47.60 22.17 -39.73
CA LEU A 179 -47.11 23.36 -38.97
C LEU A 179 -47.58 24.83 -39.20
N GLN A 180 -47.89 25.52 -38.06
CA GLN A 180 -47.64 26.94 -37.67
C GLN A 180 -48.09 27.16 -36.19
N THR A 181 -47.97 28.29 -35.46
CA THR A 181 -47.65 29.72 -35.73
C THR A 181 -46.93 30.40 -34.52
N ASN A 182 -46.68 31.73 -34.54
CA ASN A 182 -46.13 32.56 -33.45
C ASN A 182 -47.22 33.37 -32.66
N GLY A 183 -46.88 33.92 -31.48
CA GLY A 183 -47.05 35.38 -31.26
C GLY A 183 -47.72 35.98 -30.00
N ASN A 184 -46.88 36.38 -29.01
CA ASN A 184 -46.85 37.71 -28.34
C ASN A 184 -47.95 38.24 -27.36
N SER A 185 -47.49 39.07 -26.40
CA SER A 185 -48.12 40.20 -25.66
C SER A 185 -49.25 39.99 -24.61
N GLY A 186 -49.09 40.67 -23.46
CA GLY A 186 -50.12 40.91 -22.43
C GLY A 186 -49.54 41.35 -21.06
N TYR A 187 -50.00 42.48 -20.49
CA TYR A 187 -49.74 42.92 -19.09
C TYR A 187 -50.90 42.41 -18.19
N GLU A 188 -50.77 42.20 -16.86
CA GLU A 188 -50.93 43.25 -15.84
C GLU A 188 -50.73 42.76 -14.38
N ASN A 189 -50.34 43.71 -13.51
CA ASN A 189 -50.74 43.93 -12.11
C ASN A 189 -50.59 42.85 -11.00
N LEU A 190 -49.73 43.19 -10.03
CA LEU A 190 -49.80 42.81 -8.60
C LEU A 190 -51.08 43.39 -7.94
N PRO A 191 -51.57 42.81 -6.83
CA PRO A 191 -51.19 43.38 -5.53
C PRO A 191 -50.80 42.36 -4.46
N GLU A 192 -50.21 42.87 -3.38
CA GLU A 192 -49.86 42.13 -2.17
C GLU A 192 -51.10 41.82 -1.30
N HIS A 193 -51.02 40.79 -0.45
CA HIS A 193 -51.06 41.04 0.99
C HIS A 193 -50.60 39.85 1.84
N VAL A 194 -49.75 40.13 2.83
CA VAL A 194 -49.51 39.28 4.01
C VAL A 194 -50.71 39.41 4.96
N ASN A 195 -50.99 38.38 5.76
CA ASN A 195 -51.75 38.56 7.01
C ASN A 195 -51.22 37.71 8.16
N ALA A 196 -51.58 38.09 9.39
CA ALA A 196 -50.86 37.75 10.62
C ALA A 196 -51.15 36.35 11.21
N ASN A 197 -50.28 35.94 12.14
CA ASN A 197 -50.19 34.66 12.87
C ASN A 197 -49.57 33.52 12.06
N GLY A 198 -48.23 33.46 12.09
CA GLY A 198 -47.44 32.60 11.21
C GLY A 198 -47.45 31.11 11.57
N GLU A 199 -48.20 30.34 10.81
CA GLU A 199 -47.96 28.93 10.46
C GLU A 199 -48.43 28.74 9.00
N GLN A 200 -47.69 27.98 8.18
CA GLN A 200 -48.16 27.64 6.84
C GLN A 200 -47.76 26.22 6.45
N MET A 201 -48.75 25.44 6.01
CA MET A 201 -48.64 24.00 5.77
C MET A 201 -47.86 23.66 4.50
N SER A 202 -47.10 22.56 4.54
CA SER A 202 -46.41 22.01 3.38
C SER A 202 -47.38 21.42 2.35
N ILE A 203 -47.39 21.96 1.13
CA ILE A 203 -48.05 21.33 -0.02
C ILE A 203 -47.07 20.36 -0.69
N ALA A 204 -47.53 19.13 -0.97
CA ALA A 204 -46.70 18.07 -1.52
C ALA A 204 -46.33 18.29 -3.00
N ALA A 205 -45.13 17.86 -3.40
CA ALA A 205 -44.67 17.92 -4.78
C ALA A 205 -45.24 16.75 -5.62
N SER A 206 -45.94 17.07 -6.70
CA SER A 206 -46.52 16.09 -7.62
C SER A 206 -45.63 15.82 -8.84
N SER A 207 -45.64 14.56 -9.29
CA SER A 207 -45.23 14.07 -10.62
C SER A 207 -43.82 14.43 -11.13
N MET A 208 -42.89 13.48 -10.99
CA MET A 208 -41.88 13.21 -12.02
C MET A 208 -42.30 11.97 -12.84
N ILE A 209 -41.87 11.92 -14.10
CA ILE A 209 -42.38 11.00 -15.13
C ILE A 209 -41.68 9.63 -15.04
N ARG A 210 -42.45 8.54 -15.06
CA ARG A 210 -41.94 7.17 -15.30
C ARG A 210 -41.80 6.92 -16.80
N SER A 211 -40.65 6.42 -17.24
CA SER A 211 -40.52 5.75 -18.52
C SER A 211 -41.08 4.31 -18.42
N HIS A 212 -41.97 3.95 -19.33
CA HIS A 212 -42.52 2.60 -19.44
C HIS A 212 -41.80 1.83 -20.56
N SER A 213 -41.31 0.63 -20.26
CA SER A 213 -40.99 -0.39 -21.28
C SER A 213 -42.27 -1.11 -21.70
N VAL A 214 -42.46 -1.33 -23.00
CA VAL A 214 -43.65 -2.01 -23.54
C VAL A 214 -43.55 -3.51 -23.33
N SER A 215 -44.59 -4.10 -22.72
CA SER A 215 -44.84 -5.55 -22.69
C SER A 215 -45.94 -5.90 -23.69
N GLY A 216 -45.78 -6.99 -24.44
CA GLY A 216 -46.85 -7.56 -25.26
C GLY A 216 -47.64 -8.60 -24.49
N ASP A 217 -48.96 -8.48 -24.45
CA ASP A 217 -49.86 -9.44 -23.79
C ASP A 217 -50.18 -10.64 -24.69
N LEU A 218 -50.13 -11.84 -24.10
CA LEU A 218 -50.84 -13.03 -24.56
C LEU A 218 -51.17 -13.88 -23.31
N HIS A 219 -52.46 -14.14 -23.08
CA HIS A 219 -52.94 -14.66 -21.80
C HIS A 219 -52.40 -16.06 -21.43
N GLY A 220 -51.82 -16.15 -20.24
CA GLY A 220 -51.57 -17.38 -19.49
C GLY A 220 -51.85 -17.15 -18.00
N VAL A 221 -52.29 -18.19 -17.28
CA VAL A 221 -52.65 -18.10 -15.86
C VAL A 221 -51.40 -17.86 -14.99
N GLN A 222 -51.53 -17.05 -13.93
CA GLN A 222 -50.43 -16.76 -12.99
C GLN A 222 -49.87 -18.03 -12.33
N PRO A 223 -48.54 -18.21 -12.31
CA PRO A 223 -47.82 -18.78 -11.18
C PRO A 223 -47.50 -17.70 -10.14
N ASP A 224 -47.21 -18.11 -8.90
CA ASP A 224 -46.97 -17.22 -7.75
C ASP A 224 -45.84 -16.18 -7.95
N PRO A 225 -45.91 -15.02 -7.25
CA PRO A 225 -44.92 -13.97 -7.35
C PRO A 225 -43.60 -14.35 -6.66
N ILE A 226 -42.73 -15.09 -7.38
CA ILE A 226 -41.36 -15.45 -6.95
C ILE A 226 -40.58 -14.20 -6.45
N ALA A 227 -40.82 -13.03 -7.05
CA ALA A 227 -40.24 -11.76 -6.63
C ALA A 227 -40.61 -11.32 -5.20
N ALA A 228 -41.75 -11.77 -4.65
CA ALA A 228 -42.16 -11.49 -3.28
C ALA A 228 -41.44 -12.38 -2.25
N ASP A 229 -41.09 -13.62 -2.59
CA ASP A 229 -40.34 -14.51 -1.70
C ASP A 229 -38.83 -14.24 -1.71
N ILE A 230 -38.28 -13.72 -2.82
CA ILE A 230 -36.91 -13.18 -2.85
C ILE A 230 -36.76 -12.03 -1.83
N LEU A 231 -37.82 -11.25 -1.59
CA LEU A 231 -37.86 -10.19 -0.57
C LEU A 231 -38.09 -10.70 0.87
N ARG A 232 -38.32 -12.02 1.06
CA ARG A 232 -38.55 -12.65 2.38
C ARG A 232 -37.43 -13.60 2.82
N LYS A 233 -36.41 -13.84 2.01
CA LYS A 233 -35.26 -14.64 2.43
C LYS A 233 -34.51 -13.92 3.55
N GLU A 234 -34.47 -14.54 4.73
CA GLU A 234 -33.51 -14.17 5.75
C GLU A 234 -32.07 -14.38 5.22
N PRO A 235 -31.08 -13.60 5.69
CA PRO A 235 -29.71 -13.68 5.20
C PRO A 235 -29.04 -15.02 5.59
N GLU A 236 -29.17 -16.01 4.70
CA GLU A 236 -28.38 -17.25 4.71
C GLU A 236 -26.87 -16.92 4.73
N GLN A 237 -26.07 -17.74 5.41
CA GLN A 237 -24.70 -17.41 5.86
C GLN A 237 -23.78 -16.83 4.76
N GLU A 238 -23.04 -15.77 5.11
CA GLU A 238 -22.16 -14.97 4.24
C GLU A 238 -20.92 -15.73 3.71
N THR A 239 -21.11 -16.78 2.93
CA THR A 239 -20.01 -17.49 2.24
C THR A 239 -20.25 -17.51 0.73
N PHE A 240 -19.28 -16.98 -0.02
CA PHE A 240 -19.35 -16.98 -1.48
C PHE A 240 -18.96 -18.34 -2.07
N THR A 241 -19.26 -18.54 -3.36
CA THR A 241 -18.82 -19.74 -4.09
C THR A 241 -17.31 -19.66 -4.30
N ARG A 242 -16.53 -20.14 -3.31
CA ARG A 242 -15.07 -20.11 -3.36
C ARG A 242 -14.55 -20.99 -4.50
N LEU A 243 -13.99 -20.33 -5.51
CA LEU A 243 -13.26 -20.97 -6.60
C LEU A 243 -11.97 -21.60 -6.06
N LYS A 244 -11.93 -22.93 -5.98
CA LYS A 244 -10.69 -23.69 -5.76
C LYS A 244 -9.86 -23.76 -7.05
N ILE A 245 -9.37 -22.60 -7.51
CA ILE A 245 -8.29 -22.53 -8.49
C ILE A 245 -7.02 -22.93 -7.74
N ASN A 246 -6.69 -24.22 -7.75
CA ASN A 246 -5.47 -24.76 -7.14
C ASN A 246 -4.24 -24.06 -7.76
N PRO A 247 -3.52 -23.17 -7.04
CA PRO A 247 -2.31 -22.53 -7.54
C PRO A 247 -1.12 -23.41 -7.15
N THR A 248 -1.16 -24.68 -7.56
CA THR A 248 -0.15 -25.70 -7.20
C THR A 248 0.84 -25.99 -8.33
N GLU A 249 0.93 -25.07 -9.29
CA GLU A 249 2.12 -24.93 -10.13
C GLU A 249 3.21 -24.31 -9.25
N VAL A 250 4.16 -25.15 -8.81
CA VAL A 250 5.41 -24.68 -8.18
C VAL A 250 6.09 -23.78 -9.22
N PRO A 251 6.43 -22.52 -8.88
CA PRO A 251 6.99 -21.60 -9.86
C PRO A 251 8.29 -22.17 -10.43
N SER A 252 8.48 -21.99 -11.74
CA SER A 252 9.71 -22.42 -12.41
C SER A 252 10.93 -21.69 -11.83
N PRO A 253 12.16 -22.23 -11.96
CA PRO A 253 13.36 -21.59 -11.43
C PRO A 253 13.52 -20.13 -11.91
N ASP A 254 13.24 -19.88 -13.19
CA ASP A 254 13.27 -18.57 -13.84
C ASP A 254 12.23 -17.60 -13.25
N GLU A 255 11.02 -18.09 -12.92
CA GLU A 255 10.01 -17.29 -12.23
C GLU A 255 10.39 -17.03 -10.76
N ALA A 256 10.99 -18.00 -10.08
CA ALA A 256 11.45 -17.85 -8.71
C ALA A 256 12.55 -16.78 -8.58
N GLU A 257 13.46 -16.68 -9.55
CA GLU A 257 14.42 -15.56 -9.65
C GLU A 257 13.70 -14.22 -9.80
N VAL A 258 12.73 -14.13 -10.73
CA VAL A 258 11.93 -12.91 -10.92
C VAL A 258 11.15 -12.54 -9.65
N TYR A 259 10.62 -13.52 -8.92
CA TYR A 259 9.92 -13.27 -7.65
C TYR A 259 10.87 -12.73 -6.57
N VAL A 260 12.12 -13.20 -6.48
CA VAL A 260 13.14 -12.62 -5.59
C VAL A 260 13.45 -11.16 -5.99
N ILE A 261 13.57 -10.87 -7.29
CA ILE A 261 13.76 -9.49 -7.79
C ILE A 261 12.56 -8.58 -7.46
N LEU A 262 11.34 -9.11 -7.42
CA LEU A 262 10.15 -8.38 -6.97
C LEU A 262 10.12 -8.19 -5.44
N GLN A 263 10.61 -9.16 -4.66
CA GLN A 263 10.82 -9.00 -3.21
C GLN A 263 11.81 -7.86 -2.93
N GLU A 264 12.95 -7.79 -3.63
CA GLU A 264 13.90 -6.67 -3.51
C GLU A 264 13.22 -5.31 -3.71
N CYS A 265 12.40 -5.17 -4.76
CA CYS A 265 11.65 -3.94 -5.00
C CYS A 265 10.70 -3.58 -3.85
N LEU A 266 10.00 -4.57 -3.28
CA LEU A 266 9.10 -4.36 -2.14
C LEU A 266 9.86 -4.01 -0.85
N GLU A 267 11.00 -4.64 -0.57
CA GLU A 267 11.85 -4.26 0.57
C GLU A 267 12.48 -2.87 0.38
N MET A 268 12.95 -2.52 -0.82
CA MET A 268 13.45 -1.17 -1.11
C MET A 268 12.39 -0.11 -0.78
N ARG A 269 11.13 -0.27 -1.22
CA ARG A 269 10.03 0.63 -0.84
C ARG A 269 9.84 0.74 0.68
N LYS A 270 9.95 -0.37 1.43
CA LYS A 270 9.84 -0.35 2.90
C LYS A 270 10.95 0.45 3.59
N ARG A 271 12.14 0.57 2.98
CA ARG A 271 13.24 1.40 3.53
C ARG A 271 12.96 2.90 3.48
N TYR A 272 12.32 3.38 2.41
CA TYR A 272 12.04 4.80 2.23
C TYR A 272 10.71 5.23 2.88
N LEU A 273 9.65 4.44 2.78
CA LEU A 273 8.31 4.90 3.17
C LEU A 273 8.23 5.30 4.65
N PHE A 274 8.08 6.61 4.92
CA PHE A 274 7.81 7.10 6.27
C PHE A 274 6.57 6.40 6.83
N LYS A 275 6.69 5.87 8.05
CA LYS A 275 5.56 5.44 8.86
C LYS A 275 5.65 6.04 10.25
N GLU A 276 4.49 6.38 10.77
CA GLU A 276 4.28 6.64 12.19
C GLU A 276 4.62 5.39 13.00
N ALA A 277 5.32 5.55 14.13
CA ALA A 277 5.79 4.45 14.98
C ALA A 277 4.66 3.85 15.85
N VAL A 278 3.59 4.60 16.05
CA VAL A 278 2.34 4.20 16.72
C VAL A 278 1.19 4.57 15.80
N ALA A 279 0.26 3.65 15.55
CA ALA A 279 -0.78 3.81 14.54
C ALA A 279 -1.89 4.79 14.98
N PRO A 280 -2.63 5.43 14.04
CA PRO A 280 -3.71 6.35 14.39
C PRO A 280 -4.82 5.74 15.28
N TRP A 281 -5.09 4.44 15.16
CA TRP A 281 -6.05 3.71 16.00
C TRP A 281 -5.52 3.35 17.40
N GLU A 282 -4.21 3.39 17.59
CA GLU A 282 -3.56 3.26 18.91
C GLU A 282 -3.43 4.64 19.59
N LYS A 283 -3.29 5.72 18.80
CA LYS A 283 -3.21 7.12 19.25
C LYS A 283 -4.57 7.72 19.67
N GLU A 284 -5.63 7.54 18.88
CA GLU A 284 -6.91 8.24 19.05
C GLU A 284 -7.97 7.38 19.78
N VAL A 285 -8.02 7.45 21.11
CA VAL A 285 -9.01 6.71 21.93
C VAL A 285 -10.41 7.30 21.78
N ILE A 286 -11.28 6.62 21.00
CA ILE A 286 -12.67 7.02 20.77
C ILE A 286 -13.54 6.71 22.00
N SER A 287 -13.78 7.71 22.85
CA SER A 287 -14.60 7.59 24.07
C SER A 287 -16.12 7.67 23.82
N ASP A 288 -16.56 8.34 22.75
CA ASP A 288 -17.96 8.46 22.32
C ASP A 288 -18.08 7.89 20.88
N PRO A 289 -18.84 6.80 20.65
CA PRO A 289 -18.99 6.18 19.34
C PRO A 289 -19.99 6.89 18.40
N SER A 290 -20.52 8.06 18.78
CA SER A 290 -21.39 8.88 17.93
C SER A 290 -20.63 9.55 16.77
N THR A 291 -21.19 10.59 16.15
CA THR A 291 -20.41 11.43 15.22
C THR A 291 -19.42 12.24 16.04
N PRO A 292 -18.11 12.25 15.72
CA PRO A 292 -17.16 13.16 16.35
C PRO A 292 -17.71 14.58 16.32
N LYS A 293 -17.77 15.24 17.48
CA LYS A 293 -18.42 16.53 17.61
C LYS A 293 -17.58 17.61 16.92
N PRO A 294 -18.21 18.61 16.26
CA PRO A 294 -17.48 19.74 15.70
C PRO A 294 -16.62 20.39 16.78
N ASN A 295 -15.36 20.69 16.47
CA ASN A 295 -14.57 21.56 17.32
C ASN A 295 -15.19 22.97 17.24
N PRO A 296 -15.72 23.55 18.35
CA PRO A 296 -16.30 24.88 18.32
C PRO A 296 -15.26 25.97 18.05
N GLU A 297 -13.99 25.72 18.36
CA GLU A 297 -12.88 26.67 18.20
C GLU A 297 -11.76 26.04 17.35
N PRO A 298 -11.98 25.84 16.04
CA PRO A 298 -11.05 25.15 15.14
C PRO A 298 -9.72 25.91 14.93
N PHE A 299 -9.69 27.19 15.29
CA PHE A 299 -8.53 28.07 15.20
C PHE A 299 -7.96 28.50 16.57
N ALA A 300 -8.44 27.91 17.68
CA ALA A 300 -7.87 28.18 18.99
C ALA A 300 -6.38 27.78 19.03
N TYR A 301 -5.54 28.71 19.46
CA TYR A 301 -4.13 28.49 19.69
C TYR A 301 -3.81 28.57 21.19
N THR A 302 -3.15 27.53 21.70
CA THR A 302 -2.51 27.49 23.01
C THR A 302 -1.01 27.57 22.79
N SER A 303 -0.31 28.43 23.53
CA SER A 303 1.16 28.51 23.47
C SER A 303 1.77 27.13 23.78
N GLU A 304 2.42 26.56 22.77
CA GLU A 304 3.17 25.31 22.84
C GLU A 304 4.67 25.69 22.80
N GLY A 305 5.28 25.80 23.97
CA GLY A 305 6.61 26.41 24.11
C GLY A 305 7.74 25.73 23.31
N LYS A 306 8.75 26.54 22.96
CA LYS A 306 9.95 26.12 22.22
C LYS A 306 10.63 24.89 22.84
N SER A 307 11.01 23.93 21.99
CA SER A 307 11.85 22.78 22.38
C SER A 307 13.33 23.00 22.03
N ASP A 308 14.24 22.36 22.78
CA ASP A 308 15.70 22.49 22.63
C ASP A 308 16.29 21.98 21.30
N HIS A 309 15.51 21.24 20.51
CA HIS A 309 15.90 20.70 19.21
C HIS A 309 16.54 21.76 18.29
N TYR A 310 17.69 21.43 17.72
CA TYR A 310 18.37 22.24 16.71
C TYR A 310 18.25 21.57 15.34
N PHE A 311 18.23 22.36 14.26
CA PHE A 311 18.20 21.86 12.89
C PHE A 311 18.98 22.77 11.95
N GLU A 312 19.47 22.19 10.87
CA GLU A 312 20.17 22.89 9.79
C GLU A 312 20.00 22.12 8.47
N MET A 313 20.00 22.83 7.33
CA MET A 313 19.89 22.20 6.02
C MET A 313 21.29 22.00 5.41
N GLN A 314 21.72 20.74 5.26
CA GLN A 314 22.96 20.37 4.59
C GLN A 314 22.62 19.74 3.23
N ASP A 315 23.26 20.20 2.15
CA ASP A 315 23.02 19.74 0.77
C ASP A 315 21.52 19.55 0.39
N GLY A 316 20.66 20.43 0.90
CA GLY A 316 19.22 20.45 0.64
C GLY A 316 18.39 19.47 1.46
N VAL A 317 18.93 18.84 2.51
CA VAL A 317 18.20 18.01 3.47
C VAL A 317 18.35 18.59 4.87
N ILE A 318 17.25 18.72 5.62
CA ILE A 318 17.29 19.17 7.01
C ILE A 318 17.63 18.00 7.93
N HIS A 319 18.79 18.14 8.58
CA HIS A 319 19.26 17.29 9.67
C HIS A 319 18.80 17.87 11.02
N VAL A 320 18.48 17.01 11.98
CA VAL A 320 17.91 17.40 13.27
C VAL A 320 18.73 16.83 14.42
N TYR A 321 19.08 17.69 15.37
CA TYR A 321 19.93 17.40 16.52
C TYR A 321 19.18 17.62 17.84
N PRO A 322 19.51 16.90 18.92
CA PRO A 322 18.88 17.07 20.23
C PRO A 322 19.00 18.50 20.80
N ASN A 323 20.13 19.14 20.52
CA ASN A 323 20.46 20.52 20.86
C ASN A 323 21.62 20.98 19.94
N LYS A 324 22.02 22.25 20.05
CA LYS A 324 23.04 22.88 19.20
C LYS A 324 24.47 22.36 19.41
N ASP A 325 24.79 21.78 20.56
CA ASP A 325 26.13 21.30 20.89
C ASP A 325 26.33 19.80 20.55
N SER A 326 25.25 19.08 20.24
CA SER A 326 25.30 17.70 19.77
C SER A 326 25.87 17.59 18.35
N ARG A 327 26.51 16.45 18.06
CA ARG A 327 26.93 16.03 16.71
C ARG A 327 26.21 14.79 16.21
N GLU A 328 25.36 14.19 17.04
CA GLU A 328 24.57 13.00 16.69
C GLU A 328 23.19 13.43 16.18
N GLU A 329 22.87 13.00 14.95
CA GLU A 329 21.60 13.26 14.29
C GLU A 329 20.50 12.32 14.81
N LEU A 330 19.32 12.86 15.09
CA LEU A 330 18.18 12.10 15.60
C LEU A 330 17.47 11.24 14.54
N PHE A 331 17.38 11.75 13.29
CA PHE A 331 16.49 11.20 12.26
C PHE A 331 17.19 11.01 10.90
N PRO A 332 18.32 10.27 10.84
CA PRO A 332 19.07 10.10 9.61
C PRO A 332 18.23 9.49 8.48
N VAL A 333 18.37 10.06 7.28
CA VAL A 333 17.65 9.66 6.06
C VAL A 333 18.63 9.22 4.97
N ALA A 334 18.19 8.32 4.08
CA ALA A 334 19.02 7.83 2.98
C ALA A 334 19.42 8.95 2.02
N ASP A 335 20.69 8.98 1.60
CA ASP A 335 21.26 10.04 0.77
C ASP A 335 20.77 10.01 -0.70
N ALA A 336 21.01 11.10 -1.43
CA ALA A 336 20.63 11.23 -2.84
C ALA A 336 21.28 10.16 -3.74
N THR A 337 22.53 9.79 -3.48
CA THR A 337 23.28 8.78 -4.25
C THR A 337 22.69 7.39 -4.08
N THR A 338 22.28 7.03 -2.86
CA THR A 338 21.58 5.78 -2.56
C THR A 338 20.20 5.77 -3.21
N PHE A 339 19.40 6.84 -3.07
CA PHE A 339 18.10 6.95 -3.71
C PHE A 339 18.18 6.83 -5.24
N PHE A 340 19.07 7.58 -5.90
CA PHE A 340 19.23 7.47 -7.35
C PHE A 340 19.78 6.10 -7.76
N THR A 341 20.57 5.43 -6.92
CA THR A 341 21.04 4.06 -7.18
C THR A 341 19.92 3.03 -7.11
N ASP A 342 19.08 3.05 -6.08
CA ASP A 342 17.91 2.18 -5.93
C ASP A 342 16.89 2.44 -7.05
N LEU A 343 16.67 3.72 -7.42
CA LEU A 343 15.83 4.09 -8.56
C LEU A 343 16.35 3.47 -9.87
N HIS A 344 17.66 3.50 -10.12
CA HIS A 344 18.25 2.83 -11.29
C HIS A 344 18.11 1.30 -11.23
N GLN A 345 18.12 0.68 -10.05
CA GLN A 345 17.84 -0.75 -9.88
C GLN A 345 16.40 -1.07 -10.29
N ILE A 346 15.41 -0.31 -9.82
CA ILE A 346 14.00 -0.49 -10.21
C ILE A 346 13.78 -0.22 -11.71
N LEU A 347 14.45 0.78 -12.30
CA LEU A 347 14.37 1.03 -13.74
C LEU A 347 14.97 -0.11 -14.58
N ARG A 348 16.06 -0.74 -14.11
CA ARG A 348 16.61 -1.96 -14.72
C ARG A 348 15.62 -3.13 -14.64
N VAL A 349 14.97 -3.33 -13.48
CA VAL A 349 14.00 -4.40 -13.24
C VAL A 349 12.72 -4.23 -14.07
N THR A 350 12.22 -3.01 -14.22
CA THR A 350 11.01 -2.70 -15.00
C THR A 350 11.23 -2.77 -16.53
N ALA A 351 12.50 -2.76 -16.96
CA ALA A 351 12.92 -3.03 -18.34
C ALA A 351 13.18 -4.52 -18.64
N ALA A 352 13.43 -5.35 -17.62
CA ALA A 352 13.80 -6.76 -17.80
C ALA A 352 12.67 -7.61 -18.44
N GLY A 353 13.00 -8.34 -19.51
CA GLY A 353 12.00 -9.02 -20.36
C GLY A 353 11.22 -10.14 -19.66
N ASN A 354 11.89 -10.97 -18.86
CA ASN A 354 11.28 -12.00 -18.00
C ASN A 354 10.33 -11.37 -16.98
N THR A 355 10.80 -10.38 -16.21
CA THR A 355 10.00 -9.65 -15.21
C THR A 355 8.75 -9.01 -15.81
N ARG A 356 8.89 -8.34 -16.97
CA ARG A 356 7.77 -7.73 -17.70
C ARG A 356 6.72 -8.76 -18.13
N THR A 357 7.17 -9.92 -18.63
CA THR A 357 6.29 -10.98 -19.12
C THR A 357 5.53 -11.65 -17.97
N LEU A 358 6.23 -12.00 -16.87
CA LEU A 358 5.60 -12.59 -15.68
C LEU A 358 4.58 -11.62 -15.06
N CYS A 359 4.96 -10.37 -14.80
CA CYS A 359 4.05 -9.38 -14.23
C CYS A 359 2.82 -9.15 -15.11
N HIS A 360 2.98 -9.10 -16.44
CA HIS A 360 1.86 -8.99 -17.36
C HIS A 360 0.91 -10.20 -17.28
N HIS A 361 1.47 -11.43 -17.21
CA HIS A 361 0.67 -12.64 -17.04
C HIS A 361 -0.09 -12.64 -15.70
N ARG A 362 0.57 -12.32 -14.57
CA ARG A 362 -0.09 -12.22 -13.25
C ARG A 362 -1.21 -11.17 -13.26
N LEU A 363 -0.98 -10.00 -13.84
CA LEU A 363 -1.99 -8.93 -13.92
C LEU A 363 -3.19 -9.32 -14.78
N ASN A 364 -3.00 -10.04 -15.88
CA ASN A 364 -4.10 -10.55 -16.68
C ASN A 364 -4.86 -11.65 -15.93
N LEU A 365 -4.17 -12.51 -15.17
CA LEU A 365 -4.79 -13.55 -14.33
C LEU A 365 -5.64 -12.94 -13.20
N LEU A 366 -5.18 -11.85 -12.57
CA LEU A 366 -5.96 -11.08 -11.58
C LEU A 366 -7.28 -10.57 -12.15
N GLU A 367 -7.24 -10.01 -13.36
CA GLU A 367 -8.41 -9.52 -14.07
C GLU A 367 -9.42 -10.65 -14.36
N GLN A 368 -8.95 -11.81 -14.84
CA GLN A 368 -9.82 -12.95 -15.10
C GLN A 368 -10.35 -13.62 -13.82
N LYS A 369 -9.56 -13.67 -12.73
CA LYS A 369 -10.03 -14.12 -11.40
C LYS A 369 -11.23 -13.29 -10.95
N PHE A 370 -11.20 -11.96 -11.12
CA PHE A 370 -12.31 -11.08 -10.72
C PHE A 370 -13.51 -11.17 -11.67
N ASN A 371 -13.30 -11.19 -12.99
CA ASN A 371 -14.38 -11.41 -13.96
C ASN A 371 -15.16 -12.70 -13.67
N LEU A 372 -14.44 -13.80 -13.38
CA LEU A 372 -15.03 -15.09 -13.05
C LEU A 372 -15.71 -15.11 -11.67
N HIS A 373 -15.19 -14.37 -10.68
CA HIS A 373 -15.88 -14.15 -9.41
C HIS A 373 -17.22 -13.44 -9.60
N LEU A 374 -17.28 -12.38 -10.42
CA LEU A 374 -18.52 -11.68 -10.74
C LEU A 374 -19.54 -12.63 -11.39
N MET A 375 -19.12 -13.46 -12.35
CA MET A 375 -19.99 -14.46 -13.01
C MET A 375 -20.59 -15.50 -12.04
N LEU A 376 -20.00 -15.72 -10.86
CA LEU A 376 -20.47 -16.70 -9.86
C LEU A 376 -21.14 -16.08 -8.63
N ASN A 377 -20.85 -14.81 -8.32
CA ASN A 377 -21.19 -14.21 -7.03
C ASN A 377 -21.82 -12.81 -7.11
N ALA A 378 -21.97 -12.17 -8.28
CA ALA A 378 -22.56 -10.83 -8.37
C ALA A 378 -23.99 -10.75 -7.79
N ASP A 379 -24.82 -11.77 -8.00
CA ASP A 379 -26.16 -11.83 -7.39
C ASP A 379 -26.10 -11.96 -5.86
N ARG A 380 -25.09 -12.67 -5.32
CA ARG A 380 -24.86 -12.76 -3.87
C ARG A 380 -24.38 -11.42 -3.31
N GLU A 381 -23.54 -10.69 -4.05
CA GLU A 381 -23.10 -9.34 -3.67
C GLU A 381 -24.30 -8.36 -3.65
N PHE A 382 -25.16 -8.41 -4.67
CA PHE A 382 -26.38 -7.61 -4.72
C PHE A 382 -27.38 -7.94 -3.60
N LEU A 383 -27.58 -9.22 -3.29
CA LEU A 383 -28.42 -9.66 -2.17
C LEU A 383 -27.83 -9.28 -0.81
N ALA A 384 -26.51 -9.38 -0.63
CA ALA A 384 -25.83 -8.93 0.58
C ALA A 384 -26.02 -7.42 0.80
N GLN A 385 -25.99 -6.57 -0.24
CA GLN A 385 -26.35 -5.15 -0.09
C GLN A 385 -27.78 -4.93 0.43
N LYS A 386 -28.70 -5.90 0.32
CA LYS A 386 -30.07 -5.79 0.87
C LYS A 386 -30.16 -6.03 2.38
N SER A 387 -29.15 -6.65 3.01
CA SER A 387 -29.11 -6.77 4.47
C SER A 387 -28.82 -5.43 5.17
N ALA A 388 -28.34 -4.42 4.43
CA ALA A 388 -28.08 -3.07 4.89
C ALA A 388 -29.07 -2.01 4.31
N PRO A 389 -30.40 -2.13 4.55
CA PRO A 389 -31.42 -1.31 3.87
C PRO A 389 -31.35 0.21 4.13
N HIS A 390 -30.53 0.64 5.10
CA HIS A 390 -30.24 2.06 5.38
C HIS A 390 -28.94 2.56 4.71
N ARG A 391 -28.38 1.81 3.74
CA ARG A 391 -27.24 2.21 2.93
C ARG A 391 -27.45 1.94 1.45
N ASP A 392 -27.05 2.92 0.66
CA ASP A 392 -26.95 2.88 -0.79
C ASP A 392 -25.74 3.71 -1.22
N PHE A 393 -25.54 3.87 -2.53
CA PHE A 393 -24.47 4.71 -3.05
C PHE A 393 -24.56 6.19 -2.59
N TYR A 394 -25.73 6.72 -2.27
CA TYR A 394 -25.90 8.11 -1.84
C TYR A 394 -25.65 8.30 -0.34
N ASN A 395 -25.65 7.24 0.48
CA ASN A 395 -25.48 7.31 1.94
C ASN A 395 -24.15 6.75 2.46
N VAL A 396 -23.36 6.10 1.60
CA VAL A 396 -21.93 5.81 1.86
C VAL A 396 -21.09 7.06 1.64
N ARG A 397 -20.12 7.31 2.53
CA ARG A 397 -19.23 8.47 2.40
C ARG A 397 -18.24 8.23 1.25
N LYS A 398 -18.00 9.27 0.45
CA LYS A 398 -16.89 9.34 -0.51
C LYS A 398 -16.05 10.58 -0.27
N VAL A 399 -14.77 10.47 -0.54
CA VAL A 399 -13.81 11.56 -0.47
C VAL A 399 -13.34 11.87 -1.88
N ASP A 400 -13.39 13.14 -2.27
CA ASP A 400 -12.63 13.61 -3.42
C ASP A 400 -11.15 13.68 -3.06
N THR A 401 -10.44 12.60 -3.37
CA THR A 401 -9.01 12.44 -3.07
C THR A 401 -8.10 13.28 -3.99
N HIS A 402 -8.64 13.83 -5.10
CA HIS A 402 -7.89 14.75 -5.96
C HIS A 402 -8.76 15.88 -6.53
N VAL A 403 -8.65 17.07 -5.93
CA VAL A 403 -9.26 18.31 -6.41
C VAL A 403 -8.38 19.54 -6.10
N HIS A 404 -8.17 20.40 -7.10
CA HIS A 404 -7.48 21.68 -6.95
C HIS A 404 -8.42 22.75 -6.37
N HIS A 405 -7.99 23.45 -5.31
CA HIS A 405 -8.82 24.44 -4.62
C HIS A 405 -9.31 25.57 -5.53
N SER A 406 -8.45 26.09 -6.42
CA SER A 406 -8.80 27.20 -7.34
C SER A 406 -9.82 26.84 -8.43
N ALA A 407 -10.27 25.58 -8.48
CA ALA A 407 -11.31 25.09 -9.40
C ALA A 407 -12.40 24.26 -8.69
N CYS A 408 -12.46 24.23 -7.36
CA CYS A 408 -13.39 23.36 -6.64
C CYS A 408 -14.90 23.67 -6.82
N MET A 409 -15.23 24.81 -7.42
CA MET A 409 -16.60 25.27 -7.68
C MET A 409 -16.96 25.20 -9.17
N ASN A 410 -18.21 24.85 -9.47
CA ASN A 410 -18.71 24.86 -10.85
C ASN A 410 -18.81 26.29 -11.44
N GLN A 411 -18.80 26.36 -12.77
CA GLN A 411 -18.79 27.60 -13.57
C GLN A 411 -19.97 28.53 -13.23
N LYS A 412 -21.15 27.96 -12.99
CA LYS A 412 -22.37 28.69 -12.67
C LYS A 412 -22.32 29.32 -11.28
N HIS A 413 -21.60 28.72 -10.33
CA HIS A 413 -21.33 29.30 -9.01
C HIS A 413 -20.37 30.48 -9.13
N LEU A 414 -19.23 30.32 -9.81
CA LEU A 414 -18.26 31.40 -10.01
C LEU A 414 -18.90 32.60 -10.73
N LEU A 415 -19.67 32.37 -11.81
CA LEU A 415 -20.43 33.41 -12.51
C LEU A 415 -21.37 34.18 -11.57
N ARG A 416 -22.15 33.44 -10.77
CA ARG A 416 -23.09 34.01 -9.79
C ARG A 416 -22.37 34.81 -8.71
N PHE A 417 -21.20 34.38 -8.28
CA PHE A 417 -20.36 35.08 -7.30
C PHE A 417 -19.84 36.42 -7.88
N ILE A 418 -19.21 36.38 -9.07
CA ILE A 418 -18.69 37.56 -9.76
C ILE A 418 -19.82 38.58 -10.01
N LYS A 419 -20.96 38.15 -10.57
CA LYS A 419 -22.13 39.04 -10.76
C LYS A 419 -22.69 39.59 -9.45
N SER A 420 -22.63 38.83 -8.35
CA SER A 420 -23.07 39.33 -7.05
C SER A 420 -22.11 40.39 -6.50
N LYS A 421 -20.79 40.21 -6.64
CA LYS A 421 -19.80 41.21 -6.20
C LYS A 421 -19.87 42.49 -7.02
N LEU A 422 -19.83 42.40 -8.35
CA LEU A 422 -19.94 43.57 -9.24
C LEU A 422 -21.23 44.39 -9.04
N ARG A 423 -22.32 43.77 -8.55
CA ARG A 423 -23.58 44.47 -8.23
C ARG A 423 -23.66 45.03 -6.81
N LYS A 424 -23.04 44.39 -5.81
CA LYS A 424 -23.14 44.77 -4.39
C LYS A 424 -22.01 45.70 -3.94
N GLU A 425 -20.82 45.50 -4.49
CA GLU A 425 -19.55 46.10 -4.06
C GLU A 425 -18.75 46.57 -5.30
N PRO A 426 -19.34 47.42 -6.18
CA PRO A 426 -18.68 47.86 -7.42
C PRO A 426 -17.44 48.73 -7.17
N ASP A 427 -17.49 49.57 -6.14
CA ASP A 427 -16.47 50.59 -5.86
C ASP A 427 -15.35 50.09 -4.92
N GLU A 428 -15.32 48.78 -4.62
CA GLU A 428 -14.24 48.12 -3.87
C GLU A 428 -12.93 48.16 -4.68
N VAL A 429 -11.83 48.61 -4.07
CA VAL A 429 -10.49 48.61 -4.72
C VAL A 429 -9.91 47.20 -4.73
N VAL A 430 -9.76 46.61 -5.92
CA VAL A 430 -9.42 45.17 -6.06
C VAL A 430 -8.05 44.88 -6.66
N ILE A 431 -7.45 45.81 -7.38
CA ILE A 431 -6.13 45.62 -8.02
C ILE A 431 -5.37 46.94 -8.16
N PHE A 432 -4.03 46.87 -8.15
CA PHE A 432 -3.14 47.98 -8.48
C PHE A 432 -2.37 47.66 -9.76
N ARG A 433 -2.58 48.43 -10.83
CA ARG A 433 -1.86 48.28 -12.10
C ARG A 433 -1.70 49.62 -12.81
N ASP A 434 -0.73 49.68 -13.71
CA ASP A 434 -0.52 50.81 -14.63
C ASP A 434 -0.34 52.18 -13.92
N GLY A 435 0.10 52.14 -12.64
CA GLY A 435 0.31 53.29 -11.76
C GLY A 435 -0.88 53.66 -10.87
N THR A 436 -2.04 53.01 -11.01
CA THR A 436 -3.28 53.36 -10.31
C THR A 436 -3.90 52.18 -9.56
N TYR A 437 -4.66 52.51 -8.52
CA TYR A 437 -5.61 51.59 -7.90
C TYR A 437 -6.90 51.60 -8.70
N LEU A 438 -7.44 50.41 -9.01
CA LEU A 438 -8.68 50.25 -9.76
C LEU A 438 -9.75 49.59 -8.89
N THR A 439 -10.95 50.16 -8.91
CA THR A 439 -12.15 49.55 -8.35
C THR A 439 -12.61 48.35 -9.17
N LEU A 440 -13.43 47.47 -8.58
CA LEU A 440 -13.98 46.31 -9.29
C LEU A 440 -14.74 46.74 -10.55
N LYS A 441 -15.51 47.83 -10.46
CA LYS A 441 -16.19 48.45 -11.60
C LYS A 441 -15.21 48.91 -12.68
N GLU A 442 -14.20 49.70 -12.34
CA GLU A 442 -13.21 50.18 -13.31
C GLU A 442 -12.42 49.04 -13.97
N VAL A 443 -12.17 47.93 -13.24
CA VAL A 443 -11.59 46.73 -13.85
C VAL A 443 -12.51 46.16 -14.93
N PHE A 444 -13.80 46.02 -14.68
CA PHE A 444 -14.77 45.51 -15.66
C PHE A 444 -14.97 46.48 -16.85
N GLU A 445 -15.03 47.79 -16.59
CA GLU A 445 -15.07 48.82 -17.64
C GLU A 445 -13.79 48.83 -18.48
N SER A 446 -12.60 48.62 -17.87
CA SER A 446 -11.32 48.51 -18.59
C SER A 446 -11.18 47.25 -19.47
N LEU A 447 -12.09 46.30 -19.32
CA LEU A 447 -12.13 45.04 -20.06
C LEU A 447 -13.24 45.01 -21.12
N ASP A 448 -14.04 46.08 -21.25
CA ASP A 448 -15.25 46.17 -22.10
C ASP A 448 -16.28 45.07 -21.77
N LEU A 449 -16.49 44.79 -20.47
CA LEU A 449 -17.38 43.74 -19.96
C LEU A 449 -18.39 44.30 -18.96
N THR A 450 -19.70 44.21 -19.24
CA THR A 450 -20.73 44.56 -18.24
C THR A 450 -21.21 43.35 -17.45
N GLY A 451 -21.78 43.61 -16.28
CA GLY A 451 -22.44 42.57 -15.46
C GLY A 451 -23.66 41.91 -16.10
N TYR A 452 -24.19 42.47 -17.20
CA TYR A 452 -25.23 41.83 -18.01
C TYR A 452 -24.63 40.75 -18.91
N ASP A 453 -23.62 41.12 -19.70
CA ASP A 453 -23.04 40.29 -20.77
C ASP A 453 -22.36 39.02 -20.26
N LEU A 454 -21.76 39.09 -19.05
CA LEU A 454 -21.16 37.94 -18.37
C LEU A 454 -22.09 36.72 -18.39
N ASN A 455 -21.63 35.64 -19.00
CA ASN A 455 -22.33 34.36 -19.09
C ASN A 455 -21.32 33.21 -18.99
N VAL A 456 -21.77 31.96 -19.09
CA VAL A 456 -20.90 30.78 -18.90
C VAL A 456 -19.90 30.63 -20.07
N ASP A 457 -20.35 30.90 -21.30
CA ASP A 457 -19.49 30.81 -22.49
C ASP A 457 -18.45 31.96 -22.50
N LEU A 458 -18.87 33.18 -22.13
CA LEU A 458 -17.99 34.35 -22.01
C LEU A 458 -17.00 34.25 -20.83
N LEU A 459 -17.27 33.36 -19.86
CA LEU A 459 -16.30 33.00 -18.82
C LEU A 459 -15.11 32.21 -19.40
N ASP A 460 -15.32 31.47 -20.49
CA ASP A 460 -14.38 30.62 -21.22
C ASP A 460 -13.51 29.68 -20.33
N VAL A 461 -13.99 29.29 -19.14
CA VAL A 461 -13.24 28.43 -18.21
C VAL A 461 -13.36 26.93 -18.50
N HIS A 462 -14.25 26.51 -19.40
CA HIS A 462 -14.47 25.09 -19.71
C HIS A 462 -13.33 24.51 -20.56
N ALA A 463 -12.86 23.30 -20.20
CA ALA A 463 -11.91 22.55 -21.01
C ALA A 463 -12.62 21.94 -22.23
N ASP A 464 -12.10 22.23 -23.43
CA ASP A 464 -12.71 21.83 -24.70
C ASP A 464 -11.79 20.90 -25.51
N LYS A 465 -12.25 20.41 -26.66
CA LYS A 465 -11.43 19.59 -27.57
C LYS A 465 -10.13 20.27 -28.02
N SER A 466 -10.03 21.59 -27.89
CA SER A 466 -8.82 22.34 -28.20
C SER A 466 -7.78 22.37 -27.07
N THR A 467 -8.12 21.92 -25.86
CA THR A 467 -7.19 21.72 -24.72
C THR A 467 -6.49 20.36 -24.72
N PHE A 468 -6.96 19.41 -25.53
CA PHE A 468 -6.35 18.08 -25.65
C PHE A 468 -4.91 18.17 -26.16
N HIS A 469 -3.98 17.56 -25.41
CA HIS A 469 -2.52 17.69 -25.56
C HIS A 469 -2.00 19.15 -25.51
N ARG A 470 -2.75 20.07 -24.89
CA ARG A 470 -2.43 21.50 -24.78
C ARG A 470 -2.60 21.99 -23.34
N PHE A 471 -1.74 21.48 -22.47
CA PHE A 471 -1.66 21.86 -21.06
C PHE A 471 -1.39 23.37 -20.87
N ASP A 472 -0.76 24.02 -21.85
CA ASP A 472 -0.61 25.48 -21.91
C ASP A 472 -1.96 26.21 -22.02
N LYS A 473 -2.88 25.71 -22.85
CA LYS A 473 -4.25 26.24 -22.95
C LYS A 473 -5.07 25.93 -21.71
N PHE A 474 -4.94 24.73 -21.15
CA PHE A 474 -5.62 24.35 -19.91
C PHE A 474 -5.22 25.30 -18.76
N ASN A 475 -3.94 25.66 -18.65
CA ASN A 475 -3.48 26.66 -17.68
C ASN A 475 -4.06 28.08 -17.89
N LEU A 476 -4.50 28.40 -19.12
CA LEU A 476 -5.20 29.65 -19.44
C LEU A 476 -6.70 29.59 -19.11
N LYS A 477 -7.33 28.40 -19.06
CA LYS A 477 -8.75 28.23 -18.70
C LYS A 477 -9.06 28.59 -17.23
N TYR A 478 -8.07 28.56 -16.35
CA TYR A 478 -8.16 29.18 -15.02
C TYR A 478 -8.29 30.73 -15.05
N ASN A 479 -8.19 31.40 -16.20
CA ASN A 479 -8.37 32.85 -16.31
C ASN A 479 -9.83 33.17 -16.70
N PRO A 480 -10.68 33.71 -15.80
CA PRO A 480 -12.06 34.07 -16.14
C PRO A 480 -12.09 35.08 -17.30
N CYS A 481 -12.92 34.83 -18.31
CA CYS A 481 -13.00 35.61 -19.55
C CYS A 481 -11.66 35.71 -20.31
N GLY A 482 -10.75 34.75 -20.10
CA GLY A 482 -9.35 34.81 -20.57
C GLY A 482 -8.46 35.80 -19.81
N GLN A 483 -9.00 36.55 -18.84
CA GLN A 483 -8.33 37.68 -18.19
C GLN A 483 -7.61 37.28 -16.91
N SER A 484 -6.27 37.40 -16.92
CA SER A 484 -5.43 37.17 -15.74
C SER A 484 -5.78 38.10 -14.56
N ARG A 485 -6.21 39.35 -14.85
CA ARG A 485 -6.75 40.30 -13.86
C ARG A 485 -7.88 39.69 -13.02
N LEU A 486 -8.82 38.98 -13.65
CA LEU A 486 -9.96 38.38 -12.95
C LEU A 486 -9.55 37.13 -12.14
N ARG A 487 -8.54 36.37 -12.60
CA ARG A 487 -7.95 35.27 -11.81
C ARG A 487 -7.21 35.78 -10.57
N GLU A 488 -6.49 36.88 -10.71
CA GLU A 488 -5.78 37.56 -9.63
C GLU A 488 -6.76 38.05 -8.55
N ILE A 489 -7.89 38.64 -8.94
CA ILE A 489 -8.92 39.17 -8.03
C ILE A 489 -9.76 38.06 -7.35
N PHE A 490 -10.24 37.07 -8.12
CA PHE A 490 -11.23 36.10 -7.62
C PHE A 490 -10.66 34.72 -7.26
N LEU A 491 -9.51 34.32 -7.82
CA LEU A 491 -8.98 32.95 -7.77
C LEU A 491 -7.55 32.86 -7.22
N LYS A 492 -7.11 33.89 -6.45
CA LYS A 492 -5.86 33.89 -5.69
C LYS A 492 -6.07 34.37 -4.25
N GLN A 493 -5.23 33.85 -3.35
CA GLN A 493 -5.13 34.29 -1.96
C GLN A 493 -4.09 35.42 -1.80
N ASP A 494 -2.96 35.30 -2.50
CA ASP A 494 -1.92 36.34 -2.64
C ASP A 494 -2.40 37.37 -3.67
N ASN A 495 -3.13 38.40 -3.22
CA ASN A 495 -3.59 39.55 -4.02
C ASN A 495 -3.81 40.82 -3.15
N LEU A 496 -4.15 41.95 -3.78
CA LEU A 496 -4.30 43.25 -3.08
C LEU A 496 -5.35 43.22 -1.95
N ILE A 497 -6.46 42.49 -2.15
CA ILE A 497 -7.54 42.33 -1.16
C ILE A 497 -7.33 41.13 -0.24
N GLN A 498 -6.08 40.67 -0.08
CA GLN A 498 -5.67 39.60 0.84
C GLN A 498 -6.51 38.32 0.68
N GLY A 499 -6.88 38.00 -0.57
CA GLY A 499 -7.63 36.79 -0.89
C GLY A 499 -9.09 36.78 -0.42
N ARG A 500 -9.62 37.92 0.04
CA ARG A 500 -10.98 38.07 0.60
C ARG A 500 -12.05 37.41 -0.27
N PHE A 501 -12.09 37.70 -1.57
CA PHE A 501 -13.11 37.15 -2.47
C PHE A 501 -12.98 35.63 -2.66
N LEU A 502 -11.77 35.08 -2.68
CA LEU A 502 -11.56 33.63 -2.73
C LEU A 502 -11.96 32.96 -1.40
N GLY A 503 -11.72 33.63 -0.26
CA GLY A 503 -12.18 33.18 1.07
C GLY A 503 -13.71 33.14 1.16
N GLU A 504 -14.38 34.22 0.78
CA GLU A 504 -15.85 34.30 0.71
C GLU A 504 -16.46 33.24 -0.22
N LEU A 505 -15.84 32.98 -1.38
CA LEU A 505 -16.26 31.92 -2.30
C LEU A 505 -16.04 30.53 -1.69
N THR A 506 -14.91 30.32 -1.01
CA THR A 506 -14.58 29.06 -0.31
C THR A 506 -15.59 28.76 0.80
N LYS A 507 -16.02 29.76 1.59
CA LYS A 507 -17.10 29.58 2.58
C LYS A 507 -18.42 29.12 1.95
N GLN A 508 -18.75 29.58 0.74
CA GLN A 508 -19.94 29.10 0.02
C GLN A 508 -19.80 27.64 -0.44
N VAL A 509 -18.64 27.26 -0.97
CA VAL A 509 -18.33 25.86 -1.33
C VAL A 509 -18.41 24.95 -0.09
N PHE A 510 -17.89 25.40 1.06
CA PHE A 510 -17.95 24.65 2.32
C PHE A 510 -19.40 24.47 2.80
N SER A 511 -20.28 25.48 2.61
CA SER A 511 -21.70 25.37 2.92
C SER A 511 -22.43 24.37 2.01
N ASP A 512 -22.16 24.39 0.70
CA ASP A 512 -22.75 23.45 -0.27
C ASP A 512 -22.24 22.01 -0.01
N LEU A 513 -20.97 21.84 0.36
CA LEU A 513 -20.37 20.54 0.73
C LEU A 513 -20.90 20.01 2.07
N ALA A 514 -21.12 20.88 3.07
CA ALA A 514 -21.72 20.50 4.35
C ALA A 514 -23.19 20.08 4.22
N ALA A 515 -23.95 20.72 3.33
CA ALA A 515 -25.29 20.25 2.95
C ALA A 515 -25.22 18.87 2.27
N SER A 516 -24.21 18.65 1.44
CA SER A 516 -23.91 17.37 0.77
C SER A 516 -23.21 16.36 1.69
N LYS A 517 -23.78 16.12 2.88
CA LYS A 517 -23.31 15.32 4.05
C LYS A 517 -22.42 14.07 3.81
N TYR A 518 -22.49 13.43 2.65
CA TYR A 518 -21.75 12.21 2.33
C TYR A 518 -20.58 12.43 1.36
N GLN A 519 -20.30 13.67 0.97
CA GLN A 519 -19.18 14.09 0.12
C GLN A 519 -18.19 14.92 0.94
N MET A 520 -16.91 14.51 0.89
CA MET A 520 -15.78 15.15 1.57
C MET A 520 -14.71 15.50 0.52
N ALA A 521 -13.80 16.43 0.80
CA ALA A 521 -12.79 16.88 -0.16
C ALA A 521 -11.38 17.03 0.45
N GLU A 522 -10.37 16.68 -0.34
CA GLU A 522 -8.95 16.90 -0.04
C GLU A 522 -8.37 18.00 -0.94
N TYR A 523 -8.72 19.26 -0.65
CA TYR A 523 -8.38 20.41 -1.49
C TYR A 523 -6.89 20.71 -1.49
N ARG A 524 -6.32 20.85 -2.70
CA ARG A 524 -4.93 21.26 -2.88
C ARG A 524 -4.79 22.76 -3.06
N ILE A 525 -3.90 23.37 -2.28
CA ILE A 525 -3.56 24.79 -2.35
C ILE A 525 -2.05 24.96 -2.52
N SER A 526 -1.62 26.00 -3.25
CA SER A 526 -0.23 26.12 -3.72
C SER A 526 0.67 26.90 -2.77
N ILE A 527 1.85 26.33 -2.47
CA ILE A 527 3.06 27.06 -2.05
C ILE A 527 4.05 26.98 -3.21
N TYR A 528 4.67 28.09 -3.60
CA TYR A 528 5.53 28.14 -4.78
C TYR A 528 7.03 28.03 -4.46
N GLY A 529 7.42 28.20 -3.20
CA GLY A 529 8.81 28.21 -2.79
C GLY A 529 9.57 29.44 -3.29
N ARG A 530 8.86 30.56 -3.54
CA ARG A 530 9.47 31.83 -3.98
C ARG A 530 10.03 32.64 -2.81
N LYS A 531 9.42 32.51 -1.63
CA LYS A 531 9.76 33.19 -0.37
C LYS A 531 9.31 32.33 0.81
N GLN A 532 10.06 32.32 1.91
CA GLN A 532 9.65 31.69 3.18
C GLN A 532 8.28 32.19 3.68
N SER A 533 7.99 33.48 3.48
CA SER A 533 6.73 34.12 3.92
C SER A 533 5.46 33.57 3.26
N GLU A 534 5.55 32.74 2.21
CA GLU A 534 4.36 32.17 1.56
C GLU A 534 3.55 31.28 2.51
N TRP A 535 4.21 30.61 3.47
CA TRP A 535 3.55 29.78 4.47
C TRP A 535 2.72 30.59 5.48
N ASP A 536 3.31 31.63 6.07
CA ASP A 536 2.59 32.51 7.00
C ASP A 536 1.47 33.27 6.29
N GLN A 537 1.69 33.75 5.07
CA GLN A 537 0.66 34.41 4.25
C GLN A 537 -0.54 33.47 4.00
N LEU A 538 -0.27 32.21 3.63
CA LEU A 538 -1.31 31.20 3.44
C LEU A 538 -2.03 30.86 4.75
N ALA A 539 -1.30 30.71 5.85
CA ALA A 539 -1.88 30.41 7.16
C ALA A 539 -2.73 31.56 7.70
N SER A 540 -2.26 32.81 7.58
CA SER A 540 -3.05 34.01 7.86
C SER A 540 -4.29 34.09 6.98
N TRP A 541 -4.21 33.76 5.69
CA TRP A 541 -5.39 33.73 4.82
C TRP A 541 -6.43 32.71 5.32
N ILE A 542 -6.01 31.48 5.68
CA ILE A 542 -6.89 30.44 6.24
C ILE A 542 -7.54 30.89 7.55
N VAL A 543 -6.75 31.39 8.51
CA VAL A 543 -7.23 31.75 9.85
C VAL A 543 -8.09 33.01 9.82
N ASN A 544 -7.63 34.07 9.16
CA ASN A 544 -8.32 35.37 9.13
C ASN A 544 -9.63 35.31 8.30
N ASN A 545 -9.75 34.36 7.36
CA ASN A 545 -11.01 34.06 6.66
C ASN A 545 -11.79 32.90 7.28
N GLU A 546 -11.39 32.38 8.46
CA GLU A 546 -12.07 31.29 9.19
C GLU A 546 -12.35 30.03 8.33
N LEU A 547 -11.41 29.63 7.47
CA LEU A 547 -11.63 28.60 6.45
C LEU A 547 -11.52 27.17 7.01
N TYR A 548 -12.56 26.76 7.75
CA TYR A 548 -12.73 25.42 8.30
C TYR A 548 -14.06 24.76 7.87
N SER A 549 -14.02 23.44 7.69
CA SER A 549 -15.18 22.55 7.57
C SER A 549 -14.78 21.15 8.05
N GLU A 550 -15.73 20.37 8.58
CA GLU A 550 -15.50 18.95 8.90
C GLU A 550 -15.28 18.10 7.64
N ASN A 551 -15.83 18.54 6.52
CA ASN A 551 -15.79 17.81 5.25
C ASN A 551 -14.51 18.09 4.43
N VAL A 552 -13.57 18.88 4.97
CA VAL A 552 -12.40 19.39 4.24
C VAL A 552 -11.11 19.18 5.02
N VAL A 553 -10.09 18.68 4.31
CA VAL A 553 -8.68 18.73 4.73
C VAL A 553 -7.81 19.21 3.58
N TRP A 554 -6.61 19.72 3.89
CA TRP A 554 -5.77 20.41 2.90
C TRP A 554 -4.55 19.59 2.50
N LEU A 555 -4.20 19.64 1.21
CA LEU A 555 -2.87 19.29 0.73
C LEU A 555 -2.15 20.54 0.22
N ILE A 556 -0.83 20.56 0.38
CA ILE A 556 0.02 21.63 -0.13
C ILE A 556 0.70 21.14 -1.40
N GLN A 557 0.31 21.70 -2.55
CA GLN A 557 0.94 21.39 -3.83
C GLN A 557 2.10 22.35 -4.10
N ILE A 558 3.23 21.80 -4.55
CA ILE A 558 4.44 22.55 -4.92
C ILE A 558 4.62 22.49 -6.44
N PRO A 559 4.43 23.60 -7.15
CA PRO A 559 4.67 23.67 -8.58
C PRO A 559 6.16 23.55 -8.93
N ARG A 560 6.52 22.60 -9.80
CA ARG A 560 7.89 22.31 -10.25
C ARG A 560 8.40 23.38 -11.24
N LEU A 561 8.47 24.63 -10.81
CA LEU A 561 8.68 25.81 -11.69
C LEU A 561 10.01 26.55 -11.44
N TYR A 562 11.04 25.87 -10.91
CA TYR A 562 12.36 26.45 -10.63
C TYR A 562 12.92 27.26 -11.80
N ASN A 563 12.84 26.73 -13.02
CA ASN A 563 13.38 27.41 -14.21
C ASN A 563 12.74 28.79 -14.46
N ILE A 564 11.46 28.95 -14.14
CA ILE A 564 10.75 30.23 -14.28
C ILE A 564 11.24 31.23 -13.21
N TYR A 565 11.33 30.79 -11.94
CA TYR A 565 11.78 31.67 -10.86
C TYR A 565 13.27 32.01 -10.95
N LYS A 566 14.07 31.13 -11.57
CA LYS A 566 15.48 31.32 -11.90
C LYS A 566 15.68 32.34 -13.03
N ASP A 567 14.87 32.27 -14.09
CA ASP A 567 14.87 33.25 -15.20
C ASP A 567 14.42 34.64 -14.72
N MET A 568 13.42 34.70 -13.84
CA MET A 568 12.97 35.92 -13.16
C MET A 568 13.98 36.46 -12.12
N GLY A 569 15.08 35.77 -11.83
CA GLY A 569 16.07 36.17 -10.83
C GLY A 569 15.57 36.12 -9.37
N ILE A 570 14.44 35.46 -9.10
CA ILE A 570 13.84 35.35 -7.76
C ILE A 570 14.61 34.32 -6.91
N VAL A 571 15.12 33.25 -7.53
CA VAL A 571 15.93 32.21 -6.86
C VAL A 571 17.28 32.03 -7.55
N THR A 572 18.33 31.78 -6.77
CA THR A 572 19.71 31.67 -7.28
C THR A 572 20.11 30.22 -7.58
N SER A 573 19.56 29.27 -6.83
CA SER A 573 19.79 27.82 -6.94
C SER A 573 18.55 27.05 -6.49
N PHE A 574 18.49 25.74 -6.74
CA PHE A 574 17.35 24.92 -6.29
C PHE A 574 17.25 24.87 -4.75
N GLN A 575 18.38 25.01 -4.05
CA GLN A 575 18.45 25.18 -2.59
C GLN A 575 17.42 26.18 -2.08
N ASN A 576 17.30 27.35 -2.72
CA ASN A 576 16.39 28.41 -2.26
C ASN A 576 14.91 28.02 -2.29
N ILE A 577 14.51 27.09 -3.15
CA ILE A 577 13.15 26.56 -3.16
C ILE A 577 12.93 25.61 -1.98
N LEU A 578 13.93 24.79 -1.64
CA LEU A 578 13.91 23.93 -0.45
C LEU A 578 13.92 24.76 0.83
N ASP A 579 14.78 25.80 0.90
CA ASP A 579 14.84 26.78 2.00
C ASP A 579 13.45 27.42 2.24
N ASN A 580 12.82 27.92 1.17
CA ASN A 580 11.52 28.59 1.23
C ASN A 580 10.35 27.65 1.58
N ILE A 581 10.46 26.35 1.28
CA ILE A 581 9.39 25.37 1.50
C ILE A 581 9.51 24.70 2.87
N PHE A 582 10.71 24.29 3.29
CA PHE A 582 10.87 23.43 4.46
C PHE A 582 11.26 24.17 5.73
N ILE A 583 12.09 25.23 5.67
CA ILE A 583 12.57 25.91 6.89
C ILE A 583 11.40 26.42 7.77
N PRO A 584 10.38 27.13 7.25
CA PRO A 584 9.23 27.57 8.05
C PRO A 584 8.43 26.44 8.71
N LEU A 585 8.44 25.23 8.12
CA LEU A 585 7.78 24.06 8.70
C LEU A 585 8.57 23.48 9.89
N PHE A 586 9.90 23.57 9.87
CA PHE A 586 10.74 23.19 11.01
C PHE A 586 10.72 24.27 12.10
N GLU A 587 10.73 25.55 11.73
CA GLU A 587 10.58 26.68 12.67
C GLU A 587 9.26 26.55 13.45
N ALA A 588 8.13 26.42 12.75
CA ALA A 588 6.81 26.19 13.35
C ALA A 588 6.67 24.85 14.12
N THR A 589 7.58 23.89 13.92
CA THR A 589 7.58 22.60 14.64
C THR A 589 8.44 22.68 15.91
N VAL A 590 9.61 23.31 15.85
CA VAL A 590 10.51 23.49 17.01
C VAL A 590 9.94 24.52 17.97
N ASP A 591 9.36 25.59 17.44
CA ASP A 591 8.90 26.78 18.16
C ASP A 591 7.52 27.25 17.66
N PRO A 592 6.42 26.56 18.03
CA PRO A 592 5.06 26.91 17.59
C PRO A 592 4.66 28.38 17.82
N ASP A 593 5.16 29.02 18.88
CA ASP A 593 4.91 30.43 19.18
C ASP A 593 5.55 31.40 18.17
N SER A 594 6.53 30.95 17.37
CA SER A 594 7.11 31.75 16.28
C SER A 594 6.22 31.83 15.03
N HIS A 595 5.39 30.81 14.76
CA HIS A 595 4.45 30.76 13.64
C HIS A 595 3.07 30.21 14.07
N PRO A 596 2.33 30.88 14.99
CA PRO A 596 1.17 30.28 15.65
C PRO A 596 0.01 29.98 14.70
N GLN A 597 -0.24 30.86 13.71
CA GLN A 597 -1.27 30.63 12.69
C GLN A 597 -0.89 29.45 11.76
N LEU A 598 0.41 29.30 11.43
CA LEU A 598 0.90 28.17 10.63
C LEU A 598 0.76 26.86 11.40
N HIS A 599 1.12 26.83 12.68
CA HIS A 599 0.93 25.64 13.53
C HIS A 599 -0.53 25.21 13.60
N VAL A 600 -1.47 26.15 13.76
CA VAL A 600 -2.92 25.89 13.69
C VAL A 600 -3.32 25.34 12.30
N PHE A 601 -2.85 25.93 11.21
CA PHE A 601 -3.14 25.44 9.86
C PHE A 601 -2.57 24.04 9.60
N LEU A 602 -1.36 23.73 10.09
CA LEU A 602 -0.74 22.40 9.97
C LEU A 602 -1.51 21.31 10.76
N LYS A 603 -2.41 21.65 11.69
CA LYS A 603 -3.37 20.71 12.29
C LYS A 603 -4.50 20.29 11.31
N LYS A 604 -4.56 20.88 10.10
CA LYS A 604 -5.49 20.55 8.99
C LYS A 604 -4.80 20.21 7.66
N VAL A 605 -3.48 20.38 7.55
CA VAL A 605 -2.69 19.90 6.40
C VAL A 605 -2.39 18.42 6.57
N VAL A 606 -2.81 17.62 5.60
CA VAL A 606 -2.74 16.14 5.64
C VAL A 606 -1.82 15.55 4.57
N GLY A 607 -1.31 16.37 3.66
CA GLY A 607 -0.36 15.89 2.64
C GLY A 607 0.36 16.97 1.87
N LEU A 608 1.41 16.55 1.18
CA LEU A 608 2.25 17.36 0.30
C LEU A 608 2.28 16.71 -1.08
N ASP A 609 2.13 17.54 -2.12
CA ASP A 609 1.93 17.16 -3.52
C ASP A 609 2.95 17.91 -4.41
N LEU A 610 3.30 17.33 -5.57
CA LEU A 610 4.18 17.93 -6.58
C LEU A 610 3.42 18.03 -7.89
N VAL A 611 3.35 19.23 -8.47
CA VAL A 611 2.58 19.50 -9.70
C VAL A 611 3.42 20.23 -10.74
N ASP A 612 3.27 19.86 -12.01
CA ASP A 612 3.59 20.65 -13.22
C ASP A 612 3.25 19.73 -14.40
N ASP A 613 3.19 20.28 -15.62
CA ASP A 613 3.11 19.54 -16.88
C ASP A 613 4.14 18.39 -16.95
N GLU A 614 3.70 17.17 -16.68
CA GLU A 614 4.55 15.97 -16.76
C GLU A 614 5.02 15.69 -18.19
N SER A 615 4.36 16.24 -19.24
CA SER A 615 4.76 15.99 -20.63
C SER A 615 6.01 16.75 -21.08
N LYS A 616 6.49 17.71 -20.28
CA LYS A 616 7.73 18.47 -20.53
C LYS A 616 8.95 17.52 -20.56
N PRO A 617 9.78 17.54 -21.62
CA PRO A 617 11.00 16.74 -21.66
C PRO A 617 12.00 17.15 -20.55
N GLU A 618 12.33 16.20 -19.68
CA GLU A 618 13.35 16.36 -18.64
C GLU A 618 14.53 15.40 -18.84
N ARG A 619 15.68 15.71 -18.21
CA ARG A 619 16.86 14.85 -18.24
C ARG A 619 16.83 13.92 -17.03
N ARG A 620 16.56 12.63 -17.24
CA ARG A 620 16.61 11.61 -16.18
C ARG A 620 17.90 11.75 -15.36
N PRO A 621 17.81 11.82 -14.01
CA PRO A 621 18.99 11.91 -13.15
C PRO A 621 20.00 10.79 -13.38
N THR A 622 21.27 11.07 -13.13
CA THR A 622 22.31 10.04 -12.98
C THR A 622 22.45 9.65 -11.50
N LYS A 623 23.36 8.72 -11.18
CA LYS A 623 23.69 8.41 -9.77
C LYS A 623 24.38 9.56 -9.04
N HIS A 624 25.13 10.39 -9.76
CA HIS A 624 25.89 11.52 -9.20
C HIS A 624 25.32 12.82 -9.74
N MET A 625 24.30 13.33 -9.05
CA MET A 625 23.68 14.62 -9.37
C MET A 625 24.33 15.75 -8.56
N PRO A 626 24.39 16.98 -9.08
CA PRO A 626 24.78 18.14 -8.29
C PRO A 626 23.83 18.32 -7.10
N THR A 627 24.34 18.82 -5.97
CA THR A 627 23.50 19.13 -4.80
C THR A 627 22.64 20.37 -5.06
N PRO A 628 21.55 20.63 -4.31
CA PRO A 628 20.61 21.70 -4.61
C PRO A 628 21.22 23.11 -4.64
N ALA A 629 22.27 23.34 -3.84
CA ALA A 629 23.05 24.58 -3.87
C ALA A 629 23.92 24.69 -5.14
N GLN A 630 24.40 23.56 -5.66
CA GLN A 630 25.15 23.49 -6.92
C GLN A 630 24.23 23.58 -8.16
N TRP A 631 22.93 23.25 -8.03
CA TRP A 631 21.94 23.39 -9.09
C TRP A 631 21.58 24.88 -9.32
N THR A 632 22.50 25.58 -9.98
CA THR A 632 22.48 27.01 -10.33
C THR A 632 22.19 27.27 -11.81
N ASN A 633 22.02 26.20 -12.60
CA ASN A 633 21.76 26.28 -14.04
C ASN A 633 20.29 26.70 -14.33
N VAL A 634 19.97 26.96 -15.60
CA VAL A 634 18.63 27.44 -16.03
C VAL A 634 17.60 26.34 -16.26
N PHE A 635 17.99 25.06 -16.23
CA PHE A 635 17.07 23.95 -16.46
C PHE A 635 16.33 23.59 -15.16
N ASN A 636 15.07 23.17 -15.32
CA ASN A 636 14.30 22.60 -14.23
C ASN A 636 14.96 21.28 -13.78
N PRO A 637 15.11 21.00 -12.47
CA PRO A 637 15.42 19.66 -12.00
C PRO A 637 14.38 18.65 -12.49
N ALA A 638 14.78 17.41 -12.74
CA ALA A 638 13.86 16.35 -13.12
C ALA A 638 12.90 16.00 -11.96
N PHE A 639 11.73 15.44 -12.29
CA PHE A 639 10.72 15.02 -11.32
C PHE A 639 11.29 14.15 -10.19
N SER A 640 12.11 13.16 -10.52
CA SER A 640 12.73 12.26 -9.53
C SER A 640 13.74 12.97 -8.61
N TYR A 641 14.28 14.13 -9.00
CA TYR A 641 15.11 14.99 -8.15
C TYR A 641 14.25 15.82 -7.19
N TYR A 642 13.15 16.43 -7.66
CA TYR A 642 12.14 17.04 -6.77
C TYR A 642 11.59 16.02 -5.76
N VAL A 643 11.23 14.81 -6.22
CA VAL A 643 10.73 13.72 -5.38
C VAL A 643 11.70 13.40 -4.24
N TYR A 644 13.00 13.27 -4.52
CA TYR A 644 13.99 12.95 -3.47
C TYR A 644 14.06 14.04 -2.38
N TYR A 645 14.31 15.30 -2.75
CA TYR A 645 14.51 16.35 -1.74
C TYR A 645 13.21 16.70 -1.01
N CYS A 646 12.06 16.61 -1.66
CA CYS A 646 10.78 16.75 -0.98
C CYS A 646 10.49 15.55 -0.06
N TYR A 647 10.82 14.32 -0.46
CA TYR A 647 10.74 13.13 0.40
C TYR A 647 11.63 13.27 1.64
N ALA A 648 12.92 13.61 1.46
CA ALA A 648 13.91 13.57 2.55
C ALA A 648 13.58 14.59 3.66
N ASN A 649 13.31 15.85 3.30
CA ASN A 649 12.90 16.88 4.26
C ASN A 649 11.55 16.56 4.91
N LEU A 650 10.61 15.97 4.16
CA LEU A 650 9.31 15.58 4.71
C LEU A 650 9.42 14.35 5.65
N TYR A 651 10.38 13.46 5.42
CA TYR A 651 10.69 12.34 6.31
C TYR A 651 11.23 12.85 7.65
N THR A 652 12.26 13.71 7.64
CA THR A 652 12.88 14.23 8.88
C THR A 652 11.92 15.18 9.62
N LEU A 653 11.13 15.99 8.88
CA LEU A 653 10.05 16.81 9.45
C LEU A 653 9.00 15.94 10.14
N ASN A 654 8.53 14.88 9.49
CA ASN A 654 7.51 14.01 10.07
C ASN A 654 8.03 13.22 11.28
N LYS A 655 9.31 12.85 11.33
CA LYS A 655 9.90 12.23 12.54
C LYS A 655 10.01 13.21 13.71
N LEU A 656 10.37 14.48 13.45
CA LEU A 656 10.37 15.53 14.48
C LEU A 656 8.94 15.90 14.94
N ARG A 657 7.97 15.97 14.01
CA ARG A 657 6.56 16.22 14.36
C ARG A 657 5.97 15.06 15.14
N GLU A 658 6.28 13.82 14.77
CA GLU A 658 5.90 12.63 15.53
C GLU A 658 6.51 12.62 16.94
N SER A 659 7.80 12.93 17.12
CA SER A 659 8.42 12.96 18.45
C SER A 659 7.85 14.04 19.37
N LYS A 660 7.28 15.11 18.80
CA LYS A 660 6.53 16.15 19.53
C LYS A 660 5.01 15.91 19.62
N GLY A 661 4.50 14.78 19.13
CA GLY A 661 3.06 14.45 19.16
C GLY A 661 2.19 15.29 18.20
N MET A 662 2.81 15.97 17.23
CA MET A 662 2.14 16.86 16.26
C MET A 662 1.67 16.09 15.01
N THR A 663 0.77 16.72 14.24
CA THR A 663 0.24 16.16 12.98
C THR A 663 1.33 15.95 11.91
N THR A 664 1.40 14.75 11.35
CA THR A 664 2.31 14.39 10.24
C THR A 664 1.65 14.50 8.87
N ILE A 665 2.44 14.81 7.84
CA ILE A 665 2.00 15.21 6.49
C ILE A 665 2.41 14.12 5.48
N LYS A 666 1.45 13.45 4.83
CA LYS A 666 1.74 12.33 3.91
C LYS A 666 2.19 12.79 2.53
N PHE A 667 3.25 12.19 1.99
CA PHE A 667 3.69 12.48 0.62
C PHE A 667 2.77 11.81 -0.42
N ARG A 668 2.08 12.63 -1.23
CA ARG A 668 1.03 12.22 -2.18
C ARG A 668 1.07 13.08 -3.47
N PRO A 669 2.14 12.99 -4.28
CA PRO A 669 2.31 13.79 -5.49
C PRO A 669 1.46 13.32 -6.67
N HIS A 670 1.31 14.15 -7.70
CA HIS A 670 0.97 13.71 -9.04
C HIS A 670 2.12 12.86 -9.60
N ALA A 671 1.81 11.75 -10.27
CA ALA A 671 2.80 10.96 -10.98
C ALA A 671 2.19 10.15 -12.12
N GLY A 672 2.76 10.29 -13.31
CA GLY A 672 2.48 9.42 -14.45
C GLY A 672 1.08 9.57 -15.02
N GLU A 673 0.50 10.77 -14.98
CA GLU A 673 -0.53 11.17 -15.95
C GLU A 673 0.08 11.22 -17.36
N ALA A 674 1.19 11.93 -17.49
CA ALA A 674 2.01 12.06 -18.68
C ALA A 674 3.48 11.73 -18.33
N GLY A 675 4.44 12.31 -19.06
CA GLY A 675 5.86 12.08 -18.80
C GLY A 675 6.33 10.64 -19.03
N ASP A 676 7.38 10.28 -18.30
CA ASP A 676 8.10 9.02 -18.41
C ASP A 676 7.84 8.11 -17.19
N THR A 677 8.11 6.82 -17.37
CA THR A 677 7.81 5.75 -16.41
C THR A 677 8.67 5.77 -15.15
N ASP A 678 9.74 6.57 -15.12
CA ASP A 678 10.57 6.77 -13.91
C ASP A 678 9.92 7.66 -12.86
N HIS A 679 8.91 8.46 -13.23
CA HIS A 679 8.06 9.19 -12.27
C HIS A 679 7.34 8.21 -11.34
N LEU A 680 6.85 7.10 -11.90
CA LEU A 680 6.19 6.02 -11.18
C LEU A 680 7.18 5.10 -10.43
N ALA A 681 8.42 4.97 -10.91
CA ALA A 681 9.46 4.26 -10.17
C ALA A 681 9.95 5.05 -8.93
N ALA A 682 10.09 6.37 -9.05
CA ALA A 682 10.51 7.26 -7.95
C ALA A 682 9.43 7.38 -6.86
N THR A 683 8.16 7.48 -7.25
CA THR A 683 7.04 7.52 -6.30
C THR A 683 6.73 6.16 -5.68
N PHE A 684 6.91 5.05 -6.43
CA PHE A 684 6.89 3.70 -5.85
C PHE A 684 7.86 3.55 -4.66
N LEU A 685 9.02 4.20 -4.66
CA LEU A 685 9.90 4.20 -3.49
C LEU A 685 9.34 5.04 -2.33
N THR A 686 8.90 6.27 -2.59
CA THR A 686 8.82 7.33 -1.55
C THR A 686 7.41 7.72 -1.08
N THR A 687 6.35 7.43 -1.84
CA THR A 687 5.01 8.03 -1.59
C THR A 687 4.00 7.06 -0.97
N HIS A 688 3.00 7.59 -0.29
CA HIS A 688 1.88 6.81 0.26
C HIS A 688 0.82 6.52 -0.82
N ASN A 689 0.49 7.55 -1.60
CA ASN A 689 -0.48 7.55 -2.68
C ASN A 689 0.15 8.31 -3.87
N ILE A 690 -0.48 8.26 -5.04
CA ILE A 690 -0.28 9.22 -6.13
C ILE A 690 -1.61 9.66 -6.73
N ALA A 691 -1.62 10.83 -7.37
CA ALA A 691 -2.67 11.19 -8.32
C ALA A 691 -2.36 10.63 -9.72
N HIS A 692 -3.41 10.37 -10.50
CA HIS A 692 -3.42 9.89 -11.89
C HIS A 692 -2.89 8.46 -12.09
N GLY A 693 -1.58 8.21 -12.07
CA GLY A 693 -1.00 6.86 -12.26
C GLY A 693 -1.27 6.18 -13.62
N ILE A 694 -1.80 6.90 -14.61
CA ILE A 694 -2.23 6.39 -15.93
C ILE A 694 -1.15 5.54 -16.60
N ASN A 695 0.10 6.01 -16.53
CA ASN A 695 1.26 5.39 -17.18
C ASN A 695 1.70 4.06 -16.57
N LEU A 696 1.12 3.60 -15.45
CA LEU A 696 1.26 2.22 -14.99
C LEU A 696 0.83 1.22 -16.07
N ARG A 697 -0.12 1.59 -16.95
CA ARG A 697 -0.52 0.79 -18.12
C ARG A 697 0.60 0.51 -19.13
N LYS A 698 1.70 1.28 -19.10
CA LYS A 698 2.89 1.11 -19.96
C LYS A 698 3.93 0.16 -19.34
N SER A 699 3.84 -0.09 -18.03
CA SER A 699 4.83 -0.88 -17.26
C SER A 699 4.14 -1.93 -16.39
N PRO A 700 3.97 -3.17 -16.88
CA PRO A 700 3.37 -4.27 -16.11
C PRO A 700 4.08 -4.52 -14.78
N VAL A 701 5.40 -4.31 -14.72
CA VAL A 701 6.19 -4.49 -13.50
C VAL A 701 5.82 -3.46 -12.44
N LEU A 702 5.72 -2.16 -12.80
CA LEU A 702 5.25 -1.15 -11.86
C LEU A 702 3.78 -1.37 -11.50
N GLN A 703 2.91 -1.69 -12.46
CA GLN A 703 1.49 -1.97 -12.18
C GLN A 703 1.33 -3.13 -11.17
N TYR A 704 2.13 -4.20 -11.28
CA TYR A 704 2.10 -5.32 -10.35
C TYR A 704 2.73 -4.97 -8.98
N LEU A 705 3.81 -4.18 -8.95
CA LEU A 705 4.39 -3.68 -7.69
C LEU A 705 3.43 -2.73 -6.93
N TYR A 706 2.71 -1.86 -7.63
CA TYR A 706 1.66 -1.00 -7.05
C TYR A 706 0.48 -1.83 -6.51
N TYR A 707 0.11 -2.91 -7.20
CA TYR A 707 -0.89 -3.87 -6.72
C TYR A 707 -0.43 -4.61 -5.45
N LEU A 708 0.77 -5.18 -5.44
CA LEU A 708 1.30 -5.92 -4.28
C LEU A 708 1.46 -5.01 -3.06
N ALA A 709 1.97 -3.78 -3.26
CA ALA A 709 2.10 -2.78 -2.20
C ALA A 709 0.82 -1.98 -1.90
N GLN A 710 -0.30 -2.27 -2.59
CA GLN A 710 -1.62 -1.62 -2.44
C GLN A 710 -1.59 -0.08 -2.42
N ILE A 711 -0.73 0.51 -3.25
CA ILE A 711 -0.52 1.97 -3.32
C ILE A 711 -1.78 2.65 -3.87
N GLY A 712 -2.25 3.69 -3.17
CA GLY A 712 -3.45 4.43 -3.55
C GLY A 712 -3.27 5.24 -4.84
N LEU A 713 -4.22 5.09 -5.77
CA LEU A 713 -4.34 5.85 -7.01
C LEU A 713 -5.61 6.71 -7.00
N ALA A 714 -5.45 8.03 -6.86
CA ALA A 714 -6.55 8.99 -7.03
C ALA A 714 -6.66 9.38 -8.51
N MET A 715 -7.70 8.93 -9.19
CA MET A 715 -7.84 9.08 -10.65
C MET A 715 -9.02 9.97 -11.01
N SER A 716 -8.81 10.88 -11.97
CA SER A 716 -9.84 11.83 -12.44
C SER A 716 -10.14 11.65 -13.94
N PRO A 717 -10.89 10.60 -14.33
CA PRO A 717 -11.12 10.22 -15.74
C PRO A 717 -11.64 11.32 -16.67
N LEU A 718 -12.56 12.18 -16.23
CA LEU A 718 -13.05 13.30 -17.06
C LEU A 718 -11.98 14.38 -17.31
N SER A 719 -11.08 14.62 -16.35
CA SER A 719 -9.90 15.47 -16.55
C SER A 719 -8.96 14.87 -17.57
N ASN A 720 -8.60 13.60 -17.39
CA ASN A 720 -7.65 12.91 -18.28
C ASN A 720 -8.20 12.87 -19.72
N ASN A 721 -9.53 12.74 -19.89
CA ASN A 721 -10.20 12.80 -21.19
C ASN A 721 -10.08 14.17 -21.87
N SER A 722 -10.11 15.26 -21.11
CA SER A 722 -9.94 16.63 -21.64
C SER A 722 -8.48 16.93 -22.02
N LEU A 723 -7.51 16.33 -21.33
CA LEU A 723 -6.08 16.67 -21.47
C LEU A 723 -5.22 15.65 -22.26
N PHE A 724 -5.31 14.36 -21.99
CA PHE A 724 -4.28 13.38 -22.38
C PHE A 724 -4.80 12.06 -22.97
N LEU A 725 -6.01 11.63 -22.63
CA LEU A 725 -6.45 10.26 -22.89
C LEU A 725 -7.99 10.13 -22.91
N ASP A 726 -8.54 10.01 -24.11
CA ASP A 726 -9.95 9.62 -24.39
C ASP A 726 -10.54 8.63 -23.36
N TYR A 727 -11.71 8.98 -22.82
CA TYR A 727 -12.36 8.31 -21.69
C TYR A 727 -12.51 6.80 -21.87
N HIS A 728 -12.87 6.33 -23.07
CA HIS A 728 -13.01 4.89 -23.36
C HIS A 728 -11.67 4.12 -23.31
N ARG A 729 -10.55 4.85 -23.35
CA ARG A 729 -9.19 4.32 -23.29
C ARG A 729 -8.54 4.56 -21.92
N ASN A 730 -9.24 5.13 -20.94
CA ASN A 730 -8.71 5.33 -19.58
C ASN A 730 -8.45 3.96 -18.89
N PRO A 731 -7.31 3.75 -18.20
CA PRO A 731 -7.01 2.48 -17.56
C PRO A 731 -7.75 2.22 -16.24
N PHE A 732 -8.51 3.17 -15.69
CA PHE A 732 -9.26 3.01 -14.43
C PHE A 732 -10.04 1.68 -14.31
N PRO A 733 -10.94 1.29 -15.25
CA PRO A 733 -11.68 0.04 -15.13
C PRO A 733 -10.74 -1.18 -15.10
N MET A 734 -9.69 -1.20 -15.91
CA MET A 734 -8.68 -2.27 -15.89
C MET A 734 -7.94 -2.33 -14.55
N PHE A 735 -7.60 -1.18 -13.95
CA PHE A 735 -6.97 -1.12 -12.62
C PHE A 735 -7.91 -1.62 -11.52
N PHE A 736 -9.20 -1.23 -11.57
CA PHE A 736 -10.25 -1.69 -10.65
C PHE A 736 -10.51 -3.19 -10.76
N LEU A 737 -10.63 -3.75 -11.97
CA LEU A 737 -10.82 -5.20 -12.17
C LEU A 737 -9.65 -5.98 -11.56
N ARG A 738 -8.41 -5.53 -11.78
CA ARG A 738 -7.17 -6.13 -11.25
C ARG A 738 -6.98 -5.96 -9.73
N GLY A 739 -7.81 -5.17 -9.04
CA GLY A 739 -7.71 -4.96 -7.60
C GLY A 739 -6.58 -4.03 -7.17
N LEU A 740 -6.18 -3.08 -8.02
CA LEU A 740 -5.38 -1.94 -7.57
C LEU A 740 -6.25 -1.02 -6.68
N ASN A 741 -5.63 -0.38 -5.69
CA ASN A 741 -6.29 0.54 -4.77
C ASN A 741 -6.62 1.86 -5.47
N VAL A 742 -7.74 1.90 -6.21
CA VAL A 742 -8.21 3.08 -6.97
C VAL A 742 -9.33 3.83 -6.25
N SER A 743 -9.34 5.16 -6.41
CA SER A 743 -10.46 6.05 -6.10
C SER A 743 -10.76 6.95 -7.30
N LEU A 744 -12.01 7.42 -7.42
CA LEU A 744 -12.42 8.46 -8.37
C LEU A 744 -12.39 9.84 -7.71
N SER A 745 -11.98 10.85 -8.47
CA SER A 745 -11.76 12.24 -8.05
C SER A 745 -12.03 13.22 -9.20
N THR A 746 -12.13 14.53 -8.92
CA THR A 746 -12.64 15.51 -9.91
C THR A 746 -11.60 16.40 -10.59
N ASP A 747 -10.41 16.57 -10.02
CA ASP A 747 -9.34 17.43 -10.52
C ASP A 747 -9.71 18.94 -10.51
N ASP A 748 -10.36 19.43 -11.56
CA ASP A 748 -10.81 20.82 -11.74
C ASP A 748 -12.32 20.90 -12.06
N PRO A 749 -13.23 20.80 -11.05
CA PRO A 749 -14.67 20.96 -11.24
C PRO A 749 -15.11 22.20 -12.04
N LEU A 750 -14.39 23.31 -11.92
CA LEU A 750 -14.62 24.52 -12.70
C LEU A 750 -14.44 24.29 -14.20
N GLN A 751 -13.42 23.52 -14.58
CA GLN A 751 -13.07 23.31 -15.98
C GLN A 751 -13.85 22.17 -16.62
N ILE A 752 -14.23 21.15 -15.85
CA ILE A 752 -14.65 19.83 -16.36
C ILE A 752 -16.14 19.57 -16.17
N HIS A 753 -16.68 19.77 -14.96
CA HIS A 753 -17.99 19.24 -14.54
C HIS A 753 -19.15 20.21 -14.80
N LEU A 754 -20.33 19.66 -15.13
CA LEU A 754 -21.51 20.44 -15.50
C LEU A 754 -22.59 20.50 -14.41
N THR A 755 -22.54 19.60 -13.43
CA THR A 755 -23.51 19.52 -12.34
C THR A 755 -23.14 20.40 -11.13
N LYS A 756 -23.94 20.30 -10.05
CA LYS A 756 -23.58 20.86 -8.73
C LYS A 756 -22.68 19.94 -7.90
N GLU A 757 -22.64 18.65 -8.22
CA GLU A 757 -22.05 17.59 -7.39
C GLU A 757 -20.99 16.86 -8.23
N PRO A 758 -19.83 17.50 -8.50
CA PRO A 758 -18.89 17.03 -9.53
C PRO A 758 -18.36 15.62 -9.25
N LEU A 759 -18.18 15.26 -7.98
CA LEU A 759 -17.77 13.90 -7.60
C LEU A 759 -18.88 12.87 -7.89
N VAL A 760 -20.16 13.22 -7.72
CA VAL A 760 -21.28 12.32 -8.06
C VAL A 760 -21.41 12.18 -9.59
N GLU A 761 -21.15 13.23 -10.35
CA GLU A 761 -21.08 13.22 -11.82
C GLU A 761 -19.96 12.30 -12.34
N GLU A 762 -18.75 12.38 -11.76
CA GLU A 762 -17.62 11.49 -12.10
C GLU A 762 -17.99 10.01 -11.91
N TYR A 763 -18.54 9.65 -10.73
CA TYR A 763 -18.98 8.28 -10.46
C TYR A 763 -20.16 7.85 -11.35
N SER A 764 -21.09 8.75 -11.69
CA SER A 764 -22.26 8.44 -12.51
C SER A 764 -21.90 8.17 -13.97
N ILE A 765 -20.94 8.93 -14.52
CA ILE A 765 -20.43 8.71 -15.88
C ILE A 765 -19.57 7.45 -15.91
N ALA A 766 -18.70 7.23 -14.91
CA ALA A 766 -17.93 6.00 -14.76
C ALA A 766 -18.83 4.76 -14.69
N ALA A 767 -19.92 4.81 -13.91
CA ALA A 767 -20.92 3.75 -13.81
C ALA A 767 -21.59 3.47 -15.15
N SER A 768 -22.01 4.52 -15.86
CA SER A 768 -22.75 4.41 -17.11
C SER A 768 -21.89 3.88 -18.27
N VAL A 769 -20.64 4.35 -18.37
CA VAL A 769 -19.74 4.01 -19.48
C VAL A 769 -19.01 2.68 -19.25
N TRP A 770 -18.62 2.36 -18.02
CA TRP A 770 -17.90 1.12 -17.69
C TRP A 770 -18.77 0.04 -17.04
N LYS A 771 -20.08 0.29 -16.90
CA LYS A 771 -21.09 -0.65 -16.37
C LYS A 771 -20.82 -1.09 -14.92
N LEU A 772 -20.32 -0.18 -14.09
CA LEU A 772 -20.06 -0.45 -12.68
C LEU A 772 -21.37 -0.60 -11.89
N SER A 773 -21.44 -1.62 -11.04
CA SER A 773 -22.58 -1.88 -10.16
C SER A 773 -22.56 -1.02 -8.89
N SER A 774 -23.67 -1.02 -8.16
CA SER A 774 -23.75 -0.45 -6.80
C SER A 774 -22.67 -1.00 -5.86
N CYS A 775 -22.28 -2.27 -5.99
CA CYS A 775 -21.20 -2.87 -5.21
C CYS A 775 -19.85 -2.23 -5.56
N ASP A 776 -19.55 -2.07 -6.86
CA ASP A 776 -18.29 -1.50 -7.34
C ASP A 776 -18.14 -0.02 -6.95
N LEU A 777 -19.21 0.76 -7.11
CA LEU A 777 -19.22 2.19 -6.73
C LEU A 777 -19.08 2.39 -5.22
N CYS A 778 -19.61 1.47 -4.41
CA CYS A 778 -19.40 1.47 -2.96
C CYS A 778 -17.97 1.01 -2.58
N GLU A 779 -17.35 0.08 -3.33
CA GLU A 779 -15.95 -0.31 -3.14
C GLU A 779 -15.00 0.87 -3.43
N ILE A 780 -15.21 1.57 -4.55
CA ILE A 780 -14.42 2.77 -4.93
C ILE A 780 -14.60 3.89 -3.89
N ALA A 781 -15.84 4.11 -3.41
CA ALA A 781 -16.12 5.08 -2.35
C ALA A 781 -15.44 4.69 -1.02
N ARG A 782 -15.52 3.42 -0.60
CA ARG A 782 -14.81 2.88 0.57
C ARG A 782 -13.30 3.13 0.44
N ASN A 783 -12.70 2.83 -0.70
CA ASN A 783 -11.27 3.01 -0.96
C ASN A 783 -10.84 4.49 -0.89
N SER A 784 -11.67 5.43 -1.35
CA SER A 784 -11.41 6.87 -1.19
C SER A 784 -11.26 7.29 0.28
N VAL A 785 -12.08 6.71 1.19
CA VAL A 785 -11.96 6.96 2.64
C VAL A 785 -10.65 6.38 3.19
N TYR A 786 -10.26 5.17 2.79
CA TYR A 786 -8.96 4.60 3.19
C TYR A 786 -7.79 5.49 2.77
N GLN A 787 -7.75 5.90 1.50
CA GLN A 787 -6.69 6.72 0.92
C GLN A 787 -6.59 8.14 1.50
N SER A 788 -7.68 8.67 2.04
CA SER A 788 -7.76 10.06 2.55
C SER A 788 -6.92 10.35 3.81
N GLY A 789 -6.71 11.62 4.10
CA GLY A 789 -5.99 12.13 5.28
C GLY A 789 -6.82 12.36 6.55
N PHE A 790 -8.13 12.07 6.56
CA PHE A 790 -8.99 12.31 7.73
C PHE A 790 -8.63 11.42 8.95
N SER A 791 -9.01 11.87 10.16
CA SER A 791 -8.64 11.23 11.44
C SER A 791 -9.21 9.82 11.62
N HIS A 792 -8.65 9.08 12.60
CA HIS A 792 -9.12 7.73 12.91
C HIS A 792 -10.57 7.76 13.41
N ALA A 793 -10.95 8.72 14.26
CA ALA A 793 -12.34 8.87 14.72
C ALA A 793 -13.34 9.08 13.56
N LEU A 794 -12.98 9.89 12.56
CA LEU A 794 -13.83 10.11 11.38
C LEU A 794 -13.92 8.85 10.49
N LYS A 795 -12.80 8.17 10.23
CA LYS A 795 -12.82 6.90 9.46
C LYS A 795 -13.61 5.81 10.19
N SER A 796 -13.40 5.65 11.50
CA SER A 796 -14.18 4.74 12.36
C SER A 796 -15.68 5.07 12.35
N HIS A 797 -16.04 6.35 12.31
CA HIS A 797 -17.42 6.78 12.14
C HIS A 797 -17.97 6.46 10.74
N TRP A 798 -17.20 6.65 9.65
CA TRP A 798 -17.67 6.51 8.27
C TRP A 798 -17.70 5.09 7.70
N ILE A 799 -16.72 4.24 8.02
CA ILE A 799 -16.52 2.94 7.33
C ILE A 799 -16.42 1.71 8.25
N GLY A 800 -16.39 1.89 9.57
CA GLY A 800 -16.43 0.80 10.57
C GLY A 800 -15.39 1.00 11.67
N LYS A 801 -15.71 0.66 12.92
CA LYS A 801 -14.77 0.84 14.05
C LYS A 801 -13.47 0.07 13.86
N GLU A 802 -13.54 -1.09 13.19
CA GLU A 802 -12.41 -2.00 12.97
C GLU A 802 -11.78 -1.83 11.58
N TYR A 803 -11.98 -0.70 10.88
CA TYR A 803 -11.48 -0.50 9.50
C TYR A 803 -9.96 -0.70 9.35
N TYR A 804 -9.20 -0.58 10.44
CA TYR A 804 -7.77 -0.81 10.42
C TYR A 804 -7.39 -2.29 10.28
N LYS A 805 -8.31 -3.22 10.56
CA LYS A 805 -8.13 -4.65 10.28
C LYS A 805 -8.17 -4.91 8.77
N ARG A 806 -7.42 -5.92 8.33
CA ARG A 806 -7.42 -6.42 6.95
C ARG A 806 -8.60 -7.37 6.74
N GLY A 807 -9.05 -7.50 5.49
CA GLY A 807 -10.05 -8.49 5.12
C GLY A 807 -11.50 -8.13 5.49
N PRO A 808 -12.43 -9.11 5.47
CA PRO A 808 -13.85 -8.88 5.72
C PRO A 808 -14.14 -8.42 7.15
N ASN A 809 -13.24 -8.68 8.10
CA ASN A 809 -13.31 -8.18 9.49
C ASN A 809 -13.11 -6.66 9.57
N GLY A 810 -12.37 -6.07 8.62
CA GLY A 810 -12.16 -4.62 8.48
C GLY A 810 -13.26 -3.91 7.68
N ASN A 811 -14.46 -4.47 7.64
CA ASN A 811 -15.59 -3.94 6.88
C ASN A 811 -16.85 -3.92 7.73
N ASP A 812 -17.64 -2.86 7.62
CA ASP A 812 -18.97 -2.74 8.22
C ASP A 812 -19.95 -2.44 7.09
N ILE A 813 -20.69 -3.46 6.62
CA ILE A 813 -21.61 -3.31 5.49
C ILE A 813 -22.71 -2.26 5.77
N HIS A 814 -23.11 -2.08 7.03
CA HIS A 814 -24.07 -1.05 7.46
C HIS A 814 -23.47 0.37 7.47
N LYS A 815 -22.21 0.52 7.06
CA LYS A 815 -21.53 1.80 6.79
C LYS A 815 -20.98 1.92 5.38
N THR A 816 -20.31 0.88 4.86
CA THR A 816 -19.63 0.87 3.56
C THR A 816 -20.54 0.48 2.41
N ASN A 817 -21.63 -0.24 2.67
CA ASN A 817 -22.43 -0.96 1.67
C ASN A 817 -21.61 -1.87 0.73
N VAL A 818 -20.41 -2.29 1.15
CA VAL A 818 -19.61 -3.27 0.41
C VAL A 818 -19.85 -4.64 1.05
N PRO A 819 -20.35 -5.63 0.31
CA PRO A 819 -20.50 -7.01 0.79
C PRO A 819 -19.19 -7.56 1.36
N HIS A 820 -19.26 -8.26 2.50
CA HIS A 820 -18.07 -8.88 3.10
C HIS A 820 -17.39 -9.85 2.13
N ILE A 821 -18.16 -10.57 1.30
CA ILE A 821 -17.65 -11.47 0.25
C ILE A 821 -16.83 -10.77 -0.85
N ARG A 822 -17.09 -9.48 -1.15
CA ARG A 822 -16.26 -8.69 -2.08
C ARG A 822 -14.89 -8.43 -1.46
N VAL A 823 -14.88 -8.04 -0.18
CA VAL A 823 -13.65 -7.76 0.57
C VAL A 823 -12.85 -9.05 0.81
N GLU A 824 -13.53 -10.15 1.12
CA GLU A 824 -12.94 -11.48 1.27
C GLU A 824 -12.29 -11.98 -0.04
N PHE A 825 -12.95 -11.81 -1.20
CA PHE A 825 -12.34 -12.09 -2.49
C PHE A 825 -11.07 -11.25 -2.71
N ARG A 826 -11.15 -9.93 -2.54
CA ARG A 826 -10.01 -9.02 -2.75
C ARG A 826 -8.83 -9.36 -1.85
N GLU A 827 -9.08 -9.63 -0.56
CA GLU A 827 -8.02 -10.03 0.37
C GLU A 827 -7.45 -11.40 0.04
N THR A 828 -8.29 -12.40 -0.26
CA THR A 828 -7.85 -13.77 -0.57
C THR A 828 -6.91 -13.77 -1.76
N ILE A 829 -7.29 -13.12 -2.86
CA ILE A 829 -6.45 -13.07 -4.07
C ILE A 829 -5.16 -12.27 -3.83
N TRP A 830 -5.21 -11.16 -3.07
CA TRP A 830 -3.98 -10.45 -2.70
C TRP A 830 -3.07 -11.27 -1.77
N ARG A 831 -3.62 -12.04 -0.83
CA ARG A 831 -2.86 -13.00 -0.02
C ARG A 831 -2.25 -14.11 -0.86
N GLU A 832 -2.96 -14.64 -1.86
CA GLU A 832 -2.42 -15.64 -2.80
C GLU A 832 -1.22 -15.09 -3.58
N GLU A 833 -1.35 -13.91 -4.22
CA GLU A 833 -0.24 -13.33 -4.97
C GLU A 833 0.94 -12.95 -4.05
N MET A 834 0.69 -12.45 -2.84
CA MET A 834 1.74 -12.19 -1.85
C MET A 834 2.44 -13.48 -1.41
N GLN A 835 1.71 -14.57 -1.12
CA GLN A 835 2.34 -15.85 -0.80
C GLN A 835 3.12 -16.43 -1.97
N LEU A 836 2.64 -16.29 -3.20
CA LEU A 836 3.37 -16.72 -4.40
C LEU A 836 4.67 -15.92 -4.59
N VAL A 837 4.60 -14.59 -4.51
CA VAL A 837 5.76 -13.69 -4.69
C VAL A 837 6.82 -13.92 -3.61
N TYR A 838 6.45 -14.26 -2.38
CA TYR A 838 7.39 -14.62 -1.30
C TYR A 838 7.60 -16.15 -1.17
N LEU A 839 7.26 -16.94 -2.19
CA LEU A 839 7.55 -18.39 -2.28
C LEU A 839 7.06 -19.18 -1.05
N GLY A 840 5.85 -18.90 -0.58
CA GLY A 840 5.20 -19.50 0.59
C GLY A 840 5.64 -18.93 1.95
N LYS A 841 6.43 -17.85 1.96
CA LYS A 841 7.02 -17.25 3.17
C LYS A 841 6.46 -15.86 3.52
N ALA A 842 5.36 -15.41 2.92
CA ALA A 842 4.86 -14.05 3.16
C ALA A 842 4.35 -13.91 4.61
N ILE A 843 4.98 -13.03 5.38
CA ILE A 843 4.45 -12.56 6.67
C ILE A 843 3.45 -11.45 6.36
N ILE A 844 2.16 -11.77 6.45
CA ILE A 844 1.06 -10.87 6.08
C ILE A 844 0.36 -10.38 7.34
N SER A 845 0.38 -9.06 7.55
CA SER A 845 -0.29 -8.44 8.71
C SER A 845 -1.81 -8.55 8.65
N GLU A 846 -2.41 -8.71 9.84
CA GLU A 846 -3.85 -8.69 10.07
C GLU A 846 -4.45 -7.27 10.06
N GLU A 847 -3.62 -6.23 9.96
CA GLU A 847 -4.03 -4.82 9.84
C GLU A 847 -3.53 -4.20 8.52
N VAL A 848 -4.15 -3.10 8.11
CA VAL A 848 -3.97 -2.47 6.79
C VAL A 848 -2.61 -1.77 6.64
N ASP A 849 -2.23 -0.88 7.57
CA ASP A 849 -0.93 -0.17 7.53
C ASP A 849 0.17 -0.86 8.36
N ASN A 850 -0.19 -1.68 9.36
CA ASN A 850 0.74 -2.23 10.35
C ASN A 850 1.52 -3.45 9.82
N ASN A 851 2.34 -3.26 8.80
CA ASN A 851 3.53 -4.10 8.63
C ASN A 851 4.44 -3.82 9.83
N THR A 852 4.34 -4.66 10.86
CA THR A 852 4.99 -4.46 12.15
C THR A 852 6.50 -4.56 11.99
N THR A 853 7.17 -3.41 11.81
CA THR A 853 8.64 -3.32 11.75
C THR A 853 9.28 -3.61 13.12
N ASN A 854 8.51 -3.48 14.20
CA ASN A 854 8.83 -4.04 15.53
C ASN A 854 8.68 -5.58 15.62
N ALA A 855 8.41 -6.22 14.48
CA ALA A 855 8.63 -7.62 14.20
C ALA A 855 9.53 -7.78 12.97
N ALA A 856 10.68 -7.10 12.96
CA ALA A 856 11.89 -7.70 12.41
C ALA A 856 11.98 -9.11 12.99
N SER A 857 11.67 -10.13 12.19
CA SER A 857 11.73 -11.50 12.68
C SER A 857 13.16 -11.73 13.13
N PHE A 858 13.39 -12.22 14.36
CA PHE A 858 14.76 -12.55 14.75
C PHE A 858 15.39 -13.64 13.85
N GLY A 859 14.66 -14.22 12.88
CA GLY A 859 15.17 -15.09 11.83
C GLY A 859 16.00 -14.32 10.80
N SER A 860 15.52 -13.15 10.34
CA SER A 860 16.30 -12.27 9.47
C SER A 860 17.42 -11.57 10.23
N PHE A 861 17.21 -11.16 11.49
CA PHE A 861 18.31 -10.77 12.38
C PHE A 861 19.35 -11.88 12.50
N LEU A 862 18.93 -13.13 12.75
CA LEU A 862 19.80 -14.28 12.98
C LEU A 862 20.54 -14.70 11.72
N GLU A 863 19.93 -14.63 10.54
CA GLU A 863 20.63 -14.84 9.27
C GLU A 863 21.73 -13.79 9.06
N ILE A 864 21.43 -12.49 9.28
CA ILE A 864 22.41 -11.40 9.22
C ILE A 864 23.45 -11.49 10.36
N TRP A 865 23.08 -12.05 11.51
CA TRP A 865 23.96 -12.33 12.65
C TRP A 865 24.91 -13.48 12.34
N LEU A 866 24.43 -14.57 11.73
CA LEU A 866 25.23 -15.73 11.35
C LEU A 866 26.27 -15.41 10.28
N VAL A 867 25.93 -14.59 9.28
CA VAL A 867 26.91 -14.11 8.28
C VAL A 867 28.04 -13.30 8.95
N ARG A 868 27.70 -12.48 9.97
CA ARG A 868 28.70 -11.77 10.80
C ARG A 868 29.51 -12.76 11.66
N GLN A 869 28.88 -13.74 12.29
CA GLN A 869 29.51 -14.77 13.10
C GLN A 869 30.49 -15.66 12.30
N GLU A 870 30.17 -15.99 11.05
CA GLU A 870 31.08 -16.69 10.15
C GLU A 870 32.29 -15.83 9.72
N ASN A 871 32.13 -14.50 9.65
CA ASN A 871 33.24 -13.59 9.37
C ASN A 871 34.13 -13.40 10.61
N TYR A 872 33.55 -13.25 11.80
CA TYR A 872 34.30 -13.25 13.06
C TYR A 872 35.06 -14.56 13.27
N LEU A 873 34.53 -15.72 12.84
CA LEU A 873 35.30 -16.97 12.87
C LEU A 873 36.56 -16.92 12.00
N LYS A 874 36.48 -16.30 10.81
CA LYS A 874 37.64 -16.14 9.91
C LYS A 874 38.68 -15.19 10.52
N GLU A 875 38.24 -14.09 11.13
CA GLU A 875 39.12 -13.16 11.87
C GLU A 875 39.81 -13.85 13.07
N LEU A 876 39.06 -14.58 13.90
CA LEU A 876 39.60 -15.31 15.06
C LEU A 876 40.61 -16.39 14.66
N LEU A 877 40.36 -17.14 13.59
CA LEU A 877 41.29 -18.15 13.09
C LEU A 877 42.56 -17.54 12.47
N SER A 878 42.43 -16.42 11.75
CA SER A 878 43.57 -15.64 11.24
C SER A 878 44.43 -15.10 12.39
N ALA A 879 43.81 -14.50 13.41
CA ALA A 879 44.50 -14.01 14.60
C ALA A 879 45.17 -15.13 15.42
N GLN A 880 44.61 -16.35 15.41
CA GLN A 880 45.23 -17.54 15.99
C GLN A 880 46.51 -17.95 15.22
N GLN A 881 46.50 -17.89 13.89
CA GLN A 881 47.65 -18.22 13.04
C GLN A 881 48.76 -17.15 13.15
N HIS A 882 48.42 -15.86 13.13
CA HIS A 882 49.36 -14.73 13.25
C HIS A 882 49.56 -14.26 14.72
N SER A 883 49.46 -15.18 15.68
CA SER A 883 49.46 -14.87 17.12
C SER A 883 50.81 -14.42 17.71
N LEU A 884 51.90 -14.48 16.93
CA LEU A 884 53.22 -13.93 17.31
C LEU A 884 53.49 -12.52 16.74
N GLU A 885 52.71 -12.07 15.76
CA GLU A 885 52.89 -10.79 15.05
C GLU A 885 51.81 -9.76 15.44
N SER A 886 50.68 -10.22 15.95
CA SER A 886 49.54 -9.41 16.34
C SER A 886 49.81 -8.62 17.63
N ARG A 887 49.51 -7.32 17.64
CA ARG A 887 49.58 -6.49 18.86
C ARG A 887 48.47 -6.87 19.85
N ASP A 888 48.82 -6.90 21.12
CA ASP A 888 47.90 -7.27 22.22
C ASP A 888 46.63 -6.39 22.27
N GLU A 889 46.75 -5.12 21.89
CA GLU A 889 45.63 -4.17 21.72
C GLU A 889 44.63 -4.61 20.65
N HIS A 890 45.09 -5.15 19.52
CA HIS A 890 44.24 -5.57 18.41
C HIS A 890 43.54 -6.90 18.70
N LEU A 891 44.18 -7.78 19.48
CA LEU A 891 43.54 -9.00 19.97
C LEU A 891 42.40 -8.66 20.95
N ARG A 892 42.56 -7.64 21.80
CA ARG A 892 41.51 -7.16 22.72
C ARG A 892 40.32 -6.54 21.96
N ASP A 893 40.57 -5.68 20.98
CA ASP A 893 39.53 -5.14 20.09
C ASP A 893 38.71 -6.26 19.40
N LEU A 894 39.37 -7.29 18.87
CA LEU A 894 38.67 -8.42 18.26
C LEU A 894 37.84 -9.22 19.29
N ILE A 895 38.38 -9.45 20.49
CA ILE A 895 37.65 -10.10 21.60
C ILE A 895 36.40 -9.30 21.97
N ASP A 896 36.54 -7.98 22.17
CA ASP A 896 35.44 -7.11 22.58
C ASP A 896 34.36 -7.01 21.48
N ARG A 897 34.76 -6.88 20.20
CA ARG A 897 33.82 -6.95 19.05
C ARG A 897 33.04 -8.26 19.01
N VAL A 898 33.68 -9.40 19.27
CA VAL A 898 33.03 -10.73 19.31
C VAL A 898 32.10 -10.86 20.51
N LEU A 899 32.52 -10.40 21.70
CA LEU A 899 31.67 -10.41 22.90
C LEU A 899 30.44 -9.49 22.75
N SER A 900 30.60 -8.30 22.17
CA SER A 900 29.48 -7.39 21.85
C SER A 900 28.52 -8.00 20.80
N HIS A 901 29.06 -8.72 19.81
CA HIS A 901 28.24 -9.44 18.84
C HIS A 901 27.43 -10.57 19.48
N TYR A 902 28.01 -11.30 20.46
CA TYR A 902 27.28 -12.25 21.30
C TYR A 902 26.24 -11.56 22.20
N HIS A 903 26.53 -10.40 22.77
CA HIS A 903 25.57 -9.63 23.57
C HIS A 903 24.31 -9.31 22.75
N GLN A 904 24.49 -8.76 21.55
CA GLN A 904 23.38 -8.45 20.63
C GLN A 904 22.51 -9.68 20.32
N TYR A 905 23.08 -10.89 20.25
CA TYR A 905 22.30 -12.11 20.06
C TYR A 905 21.39 -12.42 21.24
N TYR A 906 21.85 -12.20 22.48
CA TYR A 906 21.07 -12.54 23.67
C TYR A 906 20.01 -11.47 24.02
N ASP A 907 20.27 -10.20 23.73
CA ASP A 907 19.27 -9.11 23.89
C ASP A 907 18.03 -9.35 23.01
N GLU A 908 18.25 -9.57 21.71
CA GLU A 908 17.21 -9.75 20.68
C GLU A 908 16.46 -11.11 20.81
N LYS A 909 17.03 -12.06 21.56
CA LYS A 909 16.51 -13.43 21.72
C LYS A 909 15.35 -13.56 22.71
N THR A 910 15.01 -12.49 23.42
CA THR A 910 14.07 -12.42 24.56
C THR A 910 12.59 -12.72 24.26
N ARG A 911 12.23 -13.28 23.08
CA ARG A 911 10.84 -13.58 22.67
C ARG A 911 10.68 -14.99 22.05
N PRO A 912 10.12 -15.99 22.77
CA PRO A 912 10.15 -17.40 22.35
C PRO A 912 8.97 -17.85 21.47
N LYS A 913 9.25 -18.21 20.21
CA LYS A 913 8.29 -18.77 19.22
C LYS A 913 8.86 -19.80 18.21
N TRP A 914 10.18 -20.04 18.16
CA TRP A 914 10.82 -20.26 16.85
C TRP A 914 12.04 -21.20 16.72
N PHE A 915 12.38 -21.98 17.76
CA PHE A 915 13.33 -23.09 17.59
C PHE A 915 12.71 -24.27 16.84
N THR A 916 13.52 -25.03 16.07
CA THR A 916 13.12 -26.36 15.54
C THR A 916 12.94 -27.39 16.66
N THR A 917 12.25 -28.50 16.39
CA THR A 917 12.03 -29.58 17.37
C THR A 917 13.34 -30.20 17.89
N PHE A 918 14.40 -30.20 17.08
CA PHE A 918 15.73 -30.70 17.46
C PHE A 918 16.50 -29.67 18.30
N GLU A 919 16.52 -28.39 17.92
CA GLU A 919 17.13 -27.32 18.74
C GLU A 919 16.45 -27.23 20.13
N ARG A 920 15.13 -27.42 20.22
CA ARG A 920 14.39 -27.51 21.50
C ARG A 920 14.81 -28.67 22.40
N ALA A 921 15.41 -29.72 21.84
CA ALA A 921 15.90 -30.88 22.61
C ALA A 921 17.36 -30.72 23.06
N PHE A 922 18.15 -29.88 22.40
CA PHE A 922 19.58 -29.72 22.67
C PHE A 922 19.92 -28.50 23.56
N LEU A 923 19.05 -27.49 23.58
CA LEU A 923 19.30 -26.23 24.27
C LEU A 923 18.62 -26.22 25.65
N TRP A 924 19.40 -26.38 26.73
CA TRP A 924 18.93 -26.12 28.09
C TRP A 924 18.36 -24.70 28.15
N ILE A 925 17.05 -24.56 28.43
CA ILE A 925 16.24 -23.33 28.31
C ILE A 925 16.83 -22.33 27.31
N SER A 926 16.67 -22.63 26.02
CA SER A 926 16.99 -21.79 24.86
C SER A 926 18.48 -21.48 24.56
N GLY A 927 19.45 -22.03 25.28
CA GLY A 927 20.88 -21.87 24.92
C GLY A 927 21.76 -23.06 25.32
N PHE A 928 23.08 -22.93 25.13
CA PHE A 928 24.02 -23.91 25.68
C PHE A 928 23.99 -23.87 27.23
N LYS A 929 24.31 -24.98 27.89
CA LYS A 929 24.43 -25.03 29.35
C LYS A 929 25.74 -24.35 29.78
N PRO A 930 25.74 -23.29 30.62
CA PRO A 930 26.95 -22.53 30.98
C PRO A 930 28.17 -23.37 31.36
N GLY A 931 27.96 -24.47 32.09
CA GLY A 931 29.00 -25.41 32.51
C GLY A 931 29.81 -26.07 31.37
N LEU A 932 29.30 -26.06 30.13
CA LEU A 932 30.03 -26.55 28.94
C LEU A 932 31.23 -25.65 28.59
N VAL A 933 31.19 -24.36 28.93
CA VAL A 933 32.29 -23.41 28.71
C VAL A 933 33.58 -23.89 29.39
N PHE A 934 33.50 -24.42 30.61
CA PHE A 934 34.67 -24.94 31.31
C PHE A 934 35.29 -26.16 30.61
N ILE A 935 34.46 -27.04 30.06
CA ILE A 935 34.93 -28.21 29.30
C ILE A 935 35.65 -27.73 28.03
N LEU A 936 35.03 -26.81 27.30
CA LEU A 936 35.62 -26.23 26.09
C LEU A 936 36.96 -25.55 26.37
N VAL A 937 37.08 -24.81 27.48
CA VAL A 937 38.34 -24.19 27.92
C VAL A 937 39.42 -25.23 28.23
N TYR A 938 39.10 -26.29 29.00
CA TYR A 938 40.09 -27.32 29.36
C TYR A 938 40.56 -28.17 28.18
N GLU A 939 39.70 -28.46 27.20
CA GLU A 939 40.09 -29.20 25.99
C GLU A 939 40.88 -28.33 24.99
N THR A 940 40.50 -27.05 24.84
CA THR A 940 41.10 -26.13 23.86
C THR A 940 42.42 -25.52 24.33
N ILE A 941 42.55 -25.22 25.63
CA ILE A 941 43.65 -24.43 26.18
C ILE A 941 44.55 -25.29 27.06
N LYS A 942 45.62 -25.82 26.46
CA LYS A 942 46.55 -26.72 27.13
C LYS A 942 47.61 -26.00 27.97
N ASP A 943 47.86 -24.72 27.67
CA ASP A 943 48.84 -23.84 28.30
C ASP A 943 48.29 -23.01 29.49
N LEU A 944 47.20 -23.46 30.12
CA LEU A 944 46.67 -22.86 31.35
C LEU A 944 47.68 -22.94 32.51
N SER A 945 47.96 -21.80 33.15
CA SER A 945 48.78 -21.71 34.37
C SER A 945 48.06 -22.26 35.61
N GLU A 946 48.79 -22.54 36.68
CA GLU A 946 48.19 -23.08 37.91
C GLU A 946 47.22 -22.09 38.58
N ASP A 947 47.55 -20.79 38.57
CA ASP A 947 46.66 -19.73 39.03
C ASP A 947 45.37 -19.65 38.18
N GLN A 948 45.47 -19.79 36.85
CA GLN A 948 44.31 -19.89 35.97
C GLN A 948 43.46 -21.13 36.30
N ARG A 949 44.08 -22.29 36.52
CA ARG A 949 43.36 -23.54 36.90
C ARG A 949 42.62 -23.38 38.22
N VAL A 950 43.23 -22.77 39.23
CA VAL A 950 42.58 -22.47 40.52
C VAL A 950 41.41 -21.48 40.35
N LYS A 951 41.59 -20.40 39.56
CA LYS A 951 40.54 -19.42 39.26
C LYS A 951 39.36 -20.04 38.50
N ILE A 952 39.63 -20.83 37.46
CA ILE A 952 38.60 -21.56 36.70
C ILE A 952 37.87 -22.53 37.63
N ALA A 953 38.58 -23.35 38.42
CA ALA A 953 37.97 -24.29 39.37
C ALA A 953 37.08 -23.62 40.43
N LYS A 954 37.38 -22.36 40.82
CA LYS A 954 36.50 -21.54 41.67
C LYS A 954 35.22 -21.15 40.91
N GLN A 955 35.34 -20.59 39.69
CA GLN A 955 34.17 -20.20 38.88
C GLN A 955 33.30 -21.41 38.52
N THR A 956 33.88 -22.59 38.26
CA THR A 956 33.13 -23.83 37.98
C THR A 956 32.26 -24.27 39.15
N LYS A 957 32.63 -23.97 40.40
CA LYS A 957 31.77 -24.24 41.57
C LYS A 957 30.61 -23.25 41.67
N GLU A 958 30.89 -21.97 41.44
CA GLU A 958 29.89 -20.89 41.51
C GLU A 958 28.81 -21.06 40.42
N ILE A 959 29.21 -21.19 39.15
CA ILE A 959 28.27 -21.34 38.03
C ILE A 959 27.44 -22.63 38.18
N LYS A 960 27.99 -23.72 38.74
CA LYS A 960 27.23 -24.95 39.05
C LYS A 960 26.24 -24.80 40.22
N LEU A 961 26.35 -23.76 41.04
CA LEU A 961 25.34 -23.41 42.04
C LEU A 961 24.21 -22.60 41.38
N GLN A 962 24.55 -21.57 40.59
CA GLN A 962 23.59 -20.75 39.85
C GLN A 962 22.78 -21.59 38.84
N GLU A 963 23.41 -22.56 38.16
CA GLU A 963 22.71 -23.53 37.32
C GLU A 963 21.68 -24.38 38.09
N ARG A 964 21.88 -24.68 39.37
CA ARG A 964 20.90 -25.45 40.16
C ARG A 964 19.68 -24.61 40.47
N LEU A 965 19.89 -23.40 40.98
CA LEU A 965 18.81 -22.46 41.32
C LEU A 965 17.86 -22.24 40.13
N LEU A 966 18.38 -22.06 38.91
CA LEU A 966 17.57 -21.91 37.70
C LEU A 966 16.84 -23.20 37.24
N ASN A 967 17.33 -24.38 37.61
CA ASN A 967 16.62 -25.64 37.38
C ASN A 967 15.53 -25.88 38.45
N ASP A 968 15.77 -25.44 39.69
CA ASP A 968 14.83 -25.54 40.81
C ASP A 968 13.65 -24.55 40.61
N GLU A 969 13.93 -23.32 40.17
CA GLU A 969 12.93 -22.31 39.78
C GLU A 969 12.05 -22.79 38.60
N LEU A 970 12.66 -23.39 37.58
CA LEU A 970 11.91 -24.02 36.50
C LEU A 970 11.01 -25.15 37.01
N ALA A 971 11.50 -25.98 37.93
CA ALA A 971 10.74 -27.09 38.48
C ALA A 971 9.50 -26.58 39.23
N GLU A 972 9.61 -25.49 40.02
CA GLU A 972 8.44 -24.86 40.66
C GLU A 972 7.41 -24.38 39.63
N ILE A 973 7.83 -23.71 38.55
CA ILE A 973 6.93 -23.29 37.45
C ILE A 973 6.25 -24.51 36.82
N GLN A 974 6.98 -25.60 36.60
CA GLN A 974 6.46 -26.84 35.99
C GLN A 974 5.54 -27.63 36.94
N GLU A 975 5.76 -27.61 38.25
CA GLU A 975 4.83 -28.18 39.23
C GLU A 975 3.53 -27.36 39.34
N ARG A 976 3.62 -26.03 39.23
CA ARG A 976 2.43 -25.15 39.16
C ARG A 976 1.60 -25.43 37.91
N MET A 977 2.23 -25.72 36.76
CA MET A 977 1.56 -26.21 35.55
C MET A 977 0.85 -27.57 35.71
N ALA A 978 1.30 -28.41 36.65
CA ALA A 978 0.73 -29.74 36.92
C ALA A 978 -0.34 -29.73 38.03
N SER A 979 -0.64 -28.56 38.61
CA SER A 979 -1.55 -28.46 39.76
C SER A 979 -3.02 -28.74 39.39
N PRO A 980 -3.83 -29.41 40.25
CA PRO A 980 -5.13 -29.94 39.83
C PRO A 980 -6.25 -28.92 39.57
N SER A 981 -6.11 -27.65 39.98
CA SER A 981 -7.21 -26.66 39.92
C SER A 981 -7.71 -26.45 38.49
N LEU A 982 -6.82 -26.07 37.56
CA LEU A 982 -7.14 -25.83 36.14
C LEU A 982 -7.91 -26.99 35.47
N VAL A 983 -7.60 -28.23 35.84
CA VAL A 983 -8.23 -29.44 35.26
C VAL A 983 -9.57 -29.78 35.93
N VAL A 984 -9.81 -29.32 37.17
CA VAL A 984 -11.06 -29.51 37.91
C VAL A 984 -12.06 -28.38 37.63
N GLU A 985 -11.60 -27.13 37.52
CA GLU A 985 -12.41 -25.95 37.19
C GLU A 985 -13.14 -26.17 35.85
N ALA A 986 -12.38 -26.53 34.81
CA ALA A 986 -12.85 -26.87 33.46
C ALA A 986 -13.79 -28.09 33.41
N ARG A 987 -13.87 -28.89 34.49
CA ARG A 987 -14.75 -30.07 34.59
C ARG A 987 -16.06 -29.80 35.32
N MET A 988 -16.21 -28.67 36.02
CA MET A 988 -17.29 -28.48 37.01
C MET A 988 -18.28 -27.34 36.70
N ARG A 989 -18.04 -26.49 35.69
CA ARG A 989 -18.94 -25.35 35.38
C ARG A 989 -19.30 -25.24 33.89
N GLY A 990 -20.37 -25.94 33.49
CA GLY A 990 -21.03 -25.71 32.20
C GLY A 990 -21.88 -24.43 32.17
N ARG A 991 -21.25 -23.25 32.17
CA ARG A 991 -21.85 -21.94 31.83
C ARG A 991 -20.75 -20.97 31.40
N VAL A 992 -20.90 -20.39 30.20
CA VAL A 992 -19.84 -19.60 29.54
C VAL A 992 -20.16 -18.10 29.58
N SER A 993 -19.29 -17.33 30.27
CA SER A 993 -19.06 -15.90 30.00
C SER A 993 -17.73 -15.45 30.60
N ASP A 994 -17.50 -15.71 31.90
CA ASP A 994 -16.48 -14.98 32.67
C ASP A 994 -15.11 -15.69 32.74
N SER A 995 -15.06 -17.03 32.61
CA SER A 995 -13.85 -17.83 32.88
C SER A 995 -12.67 -17.53 31.93
N LEU A 996 -12.96 -17.06 30.70
CA LEU A 996 -11.94 -16.78 29.69
C LEU A 996 -10.98 -15.64 30.11
N VAL A 997 -11.42 -14.74 31.00
CA VAL A 997 -10.58 -13.63 31.47
C VAL A 997 -9.57 -14.11 32.52
N GLU A 998 -9.99 -14.99 33.44
CA GLU A 998 -9.11 -15.56 34.47
C GLU A 998 -8.13 -16.58 33.88
N GLU A 999 -8.56 -17.44 32.94
CA GLU A 999 -7.67 -18.36 32.22
C GLU A 999 -6.61 -17.61 31.40
N ALA A 1000 -6.98 -16.51 30.72
CA ALA A 1000 -6.03 -15.65 30.01
C ALA A 1000 -5.01 -14.99 30.95
N GLY A 1001 -5.46 -14.48 32.10
CA GLY A 1001 -4.59 -13.88 33.12
C GLY A 1001 -3.58 -14.88 33.69
N ALA A 1002 -4.02 -16.10 34.00
CA ALA A 1002 -3.15 -17.18 34.47
C ALA A 1002 -2.11 -17.60 33.42
N MET A 1003 -2.52 -17.69 32.14
CA MET A 1003 -1.63 -18.03 31.03
C MET A 1003 -0.56 -16.97 30.76
N GLU A 1004 -0.90 -15.68 30.81
CA GLU A 1004 0.08 -14.60 30.60
C GLU A 1004 1.02 -14.44 31.81
N ALA A 1005 0.53 -14.64 33.04
CA ALA A 1005 1.38 -14.69 34.23
C ALA A 1005 2.41 -15.86 34.17
N MET A 1006 1.98 -17.04 33.73
CA MET A 1006 2.86 -18.19 33.48
C MET A 1006 3.88 -17.90 32.38
N ARG A 1007 3.47 -17.20 31.30
CA ARG A 1007 4.36 -16.79 30.21
C ARG A 1007 5.44 -15.82 30.71
N SER A 1008 5.06 -14.81 31.48
CA SER A 1008 5.99 -13.84 32.08
C SER A 1008 7.03 -14.52 32.98
N ALA A 1009 6.61 -15.48 33.82
CA ALA A 1009 7.53 -16.29 34.64
C ALA A 1009 8.53 -17.10 33.78
N MET A 1010 8.07 -17.72 32.68
CA MET A 1010 8.95 -18.44 31.76
C MET A 1010 9.92 -17.50 31.02
N GLU A 1011 9.47 -16.31 30.62
CA GLU A 1011 10.33 -15.29 29.99
C GLU A 1011 11.42 -14.78 30.98
N SER A 1012 11.12 -14.67 32.28
CA SER A 1012 12.09 -14.36 33.34
C SER A 1012 13.20 -15.43 33.50
N VAL A 1013 12.84 -16.71 33.53
CA VAL A 1013 13.82 -17.81 33.64
C VAL A 1013 14.70 -17.92 32.38
N VAL A 1014 14.13 -17.66 31.19
CA VAL A 1014 14.89 -17.56 29.93
C VAL A 1014 15.95 -16.46 30.02
N ALA A 1015 15.55 -15.24 30.42
CA ALA A 1015 16.45 -14.10 30.54
C ALA A 1015 17.58 -14.34 31.56
N SER A 1016 17.24 -14.89 32.73
CA SER A 1016 18.21 -15.22 33.78
C SER A 1016 19.22 -16.29 33.33
N ALA A 1017 18.78 -17.28 32.54
CA ALA A 1017 19.66 -18.28 31.95
C ALA A 1017 20.58 -17.70 30.86
N ASP A 1018 20.13 -16.74 30.06
CA ASP A 1018 20.96 -16.03 29.07
C ASP A 1018 21.99 -15.11 29.72
N LEU A 1019 21.60 -14.37 30.76
CA LEU A 1019 22.51 -13.57 31.57
C LEU A 1019 23.63 -14.44 32.19
N LEU A 1020 23.30 -15.64 32.66
CA LEU A 1020 24.28 -16.59 33.19
C LEU A 1020 25.27 -17.09 32.11
N ARG A 1021 24.83 -17.26 30.86
CA ARG A 1021 25.70 -17.63 29.72
C ARG A 1021 26.71 -16.52 29.42
N MET A 1022 26.24 -15.29 29.24
CA MET A 1022 27.09 -14.12 28.97
C MET A 1022 28.08 -13.87 30.11
N THR A 1023 27.60 -13.89 31.36
CA THR A 1023 28.44 -13.75 32.56
C THR A 1023 29.51 -14.83 32.65
N THR A 1024 29.21 -16.06 32.23
CA THR A 1024 30.19 -17.17 32.24
C THR A 1024 31.26 -16.98 31.15
N ALA A 1025 30.87 -16.55 29.95
CA ALA A 1025 31.81 -16.29 28.86
C ALA A 1025 32.77 -15.14 29.19
N ALA A 1026 32.25 -14.00 29.65
CA ALA A 1026 33.06 -12.83 30.05
C ALA A 1026 34.06 -13.19 31.15
N LYS A 1027 33.63 -13.89 32.22
CA LYS A 1027 34.50 -14.33 33.32
C LYS A 1027 35.61 -15.30 32.88
N MET A 1028 35.46 -16.03 31.76
CA MET A 1028 36.58 -16.82 31.23
C MET A 1028 37.57 -15.92 30.48
N VAL A 1029 37.09 -14.99 29.67
CA VAL A 1029 37.95 -14.01 28.98
C VAL A 1029 38.76 -13.15 29.97
N GLU A 1030 38.21 -12.84 31.15
CA GLU A 1030 38.93 -12.18 32.27
C GLU A 1030 40.10 -13.02 32.86
N ILE A 1031 40.03 -14.35 32.79
CA ILE A 1031 41.04 -15.27 33.38
C ILE A 1031 42.11 -15.66 32.34
N LEU A 1032 41.75 -15.66 31.06
CA LEU A 1032 42.60 -16.03 29.94
C LEU A 1032 43.42 -14.82 29.43
N ASN A 1033 44.60 -15.06 28.88
CA ASN A 1033 45.32 -14.01 28.14
C ASN A 1033 44.70 -13.81 26.74
N PRO A 1034 44.95 -12.70 26.01
CA PRO A 1034 44.28 -12.44 24.73
C PRO A 1034 44.43 -13.55 23.69
N VAL A 1035 45.60 -14.18 23.57
CA VAL A 1035 45.82 -15.31 22.65
C VAL A 1035 45.00 -16.54 23.06
N GLN A 1036 44.89 -16.82 24.36
CA GLN A 1036 44.04 -17.88 24.90
C GLN A 1036 42.54 -17.58 24.70
N SER A 1037 42.12 -16.33 24.89
CA SER A 1037 40.73 -15.88 24.67
C SER A 1037 40.31 -16.00 23.20
N VAL A 1038 41.20 -15.65 22.25
CA VAL A 1038 40.95 -15.85 20.81
C VAL A 1038 40.74 -17.34 20.48
N ARG A 1039 41.59 -18.24 20.99
CA ARG A 1039 41.42 -19.70 20.80
C ARG A 1039 40.09 -20.21 21.38
N PHE A 1040 39.71 -19.74 22.58
CA PHE A 1040 38.43 -20.09 23.21
C PHE A 1040 37.22 -19.61 22.39
N LEU A 1041 37.22 -18.35 21.96
CA LEU A 1041 36.12 -17.78 21.17
C LEU A 1041 36.02 -18.44 19.79
N ALA A 1042 37.14 -18.78 19.14
CA ALA A 1042 37.14 -19.54 17.89
C ALA A 1042 36.45 -20.90 18.07
N ALA A 1043 36.81 -21.66 19.11
CA ALA A 1043 36.21 -22.96 19.40
C ALA A 1043 34.71 -22.86 19.78
N ALA A 1044 34.31 -21.81 20.52
CA ALA A 1044 32.92 -21.56 20.87
C ALA A 1044 32.05 -21.24 19.63
N THR A 1045 32.56 -20.40 18.74
CA THR A 1045 31.93 -20.05 17.47
C THR A 1045 31.80 -21.26 16.54
N GLN A 1046 32.84 -22.07 16.41
CA GLN A 1046 32.79 -23.32 15.63
C GLN A 1046 31.73 -24.29 16.17
N LEU A 1047 31.67 -24.47 17.50
CA LEU A 1047 30.70 -25.36 18.14
C LEU A 1047 29.25 -24.91 17.86
N GLN A 1048 28.96 -23.61 18.01
CA GLN A 1048 27.64 -23.06 17.76
C GLN A 1048 27.19 -23.21 16.29
N LEU A 1049 28.06 -22.87 15.34
CA LEU A 1049 27.77 -23.01 13.90
C LEU A 1049 27.58 -24.48 13.51
N LYS A 1050 28.38 -25.40 14.06
CA LYS A 1050 28.30 -26.85 13.77
C LYS A 1050 27.03 -27.49 14.34
N ILE A 1051 26.63 -27.14 15.56
CA ILE A 1051 25.33 -27.56 16.15
C ILE A 1051 24.17 -27.10 15.26
N ARG A 1052 24.18 -25.84 14.82
CA ARG A 1052 23.12 -25.27 13.97
C ARG A 1052 23.07 -25.90 12.58
N SER A 1053 24.23 -26.14 11.95
CA SER A 1053 24.30 -26.83 10.66
C SER A 1053 23.67 -28.23 10.73
N LEU A 1054 23.99 -29.00 11.77
CA LEU A 1054 23.41 -30.34 12.00
C LEU A 1054 21.88 -30.28 12.23
N GLY A 1055 21.40 -29.31 13.01
CA GLY A 1055 19.96 -29.09 13.22
C GLY A 1055 19.21 -28.67 11.95
N SER A 1056 19.88 -27.97 11.03
CA SER A 1056 19.34 -27.64 9.70
C SER A 1056 19.28 -28.87 8.78
N GLN A 1057 20.31 -29.72 8.78
CA GLN A 1057 20.32 -30.96 8.01
C GLN A 1057 19.20 -31.93 8.44
N LEU A 1058 19.01 -32.10 9.75
CA LEU A 1058 17.96 -32.94 10.34
C LEU A 1058 16.53 -32.41 10.11
N ARG A 1059 16.37 -31.16 9.62
CA ARG A 1059 15.06 -30.58 9.26
C ARG A 1059 14.55 -31.07 7.91
N ASN A 1060 15.43 -31.54 7.03
CA ASN A 1060 15.08 -31.95 5.66
C ASN A 1060 14.82 -33.46 5.54
N SER A 1061 14.61 -34.16 6.66
CA SER A 1061 14.39 -35.61 6.73
C SER A 1061 13.21 -35.93 7.65
N ASP A 1062 12.02 -36.11 7.08
CA ASP A 1062 10.75 -36.25 7.83
C ASP A 1062 10.59 -37.56 8.62
N GLU A 1063 11.51 -38.54 8.49
CA GLU A 1063 11.44 -39.86 9.14
C GLU A 1063 12.52 -40.10 10.22
N ILE A 1064 12.71 -39.17 11.18
CA ILE A 1064 13.58 -39.43 12.33
C ILE A 1064 12.86 -39.15 13.67
N SER A 1065 12.65 -40.21 14.44
CA SER A 1065 12.19 -40.13 15.84
C SER A 1065 13.23 -39.44 16.73
N ILE A 1066 12.78 -38.64 17.71
CA ILE A 1066 13.64 -37.94 18.68
C ILE A 1066 14.66 -38.89 19.33
N TYR A 1067 14.28 -40.14 19.59
CA TYR A 1067 15.16 -41.18 20.14
C TYR A 1067 16.31 -41.55 19.20
N SER A 1068 16.08 -41.59 17.88
CA SER A 1068 17.12 -41.91 16.89
C SER A 1068 18.12 -40.78 16.73
N SER A 1069 17.66 -39.52 16.73
CA SER A 1069 18.54 -38.34 16.72
C SER A 1069 19.43 -38.26 17.97
N LEU A 1070 18.90 -38.67 19.13
CA LEU A 1070 19.65 -38.75 20.39
C LEU A 1070 20.68 -39.89 20.39
N PHE A 1071 20.33 -41.07 19.87
CA PHE A 1071 21.25 -42.21 19.79
C PHE A 1071 22.46 -41.89 18.88
N PHE A 1072 22.19 -41.33 17.71
CA PHE A 1072 23.23 -40.89 16.76
C PHE A 1072 24.17 -39.83 17.38
N PHE A 1073 23.64 -38.93 18.20
CA PHE A 1073 24.45 -37.94 18.91
C PHE A 1073 25.31 -38.56 20.02
N TYR A 1074 24.78 -39.54 20.77
CA TYR A 1074 25.50 -40.19 21.88
C TYR A 1074 26.77 -40.91 21.41
N GLU A 1075 26.71 -41.66 20.31
CA GLU A 1075 27.89 -42.31 19.72
C GLU A 1075 28.93 -41.30 19.21
N ASN A 1076 28.48 -40.13 18.75
CA ASN A 1076 29.33 -39.14 18.09
C ASN A 1076 29.79 -37.97 18.97
N LEU A 1077 29.33 -37.81 20.22
CA LEU A 1077 29.77 -36.72 21.09
C LEU A 1077 31.31 -36.65 21.29
N PRO A 1078 32.05 -37.76 21.50
CA PRO A 1078 33.51 -37.75 21.52
C PRO A 1078 34.12 -37.34 20.16
N VAL A 1079 33.44 -37.67 19.06
CA VAL A 1079 33.85 -37.32 17.69
C VAL A 1079 33.59 -35.84 17.41
N PHE A 1080 32.52 -35.23 17.95
CA PHE A 1080 32.27 -33.79 17.82
C PHE A 1080 33.34 -32.95 18.53
N ILE A 1081 33.73 -33.34 19.76
CA ILE A 1081 34.82 -32.71 20.51
C ILE A 1081 36.16 -32.97 19.80
N GLY A 1082 36.43 -34.22 19.39
CA GLY A 1082 37.63 -34.59 18.66
C GLY A 1082 37.77 -33.94 17.28
N MET A 1083 36.67 -33.64 16.58
CA MET A 1083 36.75 -32.98 15.26
C MET A 1083 37.14 -31.51 15.36
N ALA A 1084 36.79 -30.79 16.43
CA ALA A 1084 37.29 -29.43 16.63
C ALA A 1084 38.84 -29.42 16.73
N TYR A 1085 39.39 -30.48 17.33
CA TYR A 1085 40.83 -30.73 17.48
C TYR A 1085 41.52 -31.09 16.15
N VAL A 1086 40.84 -31.74 15.19
CA VAL A 1086 41.42 -32.09 13.89
C VAL A 1086 41.59 -30.86 13.00
N THR A 1087 40.60 -29.97 12.92
CA THR A 1087 40.69 -28.73 12.12
C THR A 1087 41.69 -27.71 12.64
N THR A 1088 42.22 -27.86 13.85
CA THR A 1088 43.26 -26.99 14.44
C THR A 1088 44.68 -27.57 14.36
N LEU A 1089 44.86 -28.72 13.71
CA LEU A 1089 46.16 -29.36 13.43
C LEU A 1089 46.36 -29.72 11.94
N ALA A 1090 45.51 -29.20 11.06
CA ALA A 1090 45.48 -29.53 9.62
C ALA A 1090 45.74 -28.32 8.69
N ASN A 1091 46.13 -27.17 9.26
CA ASN A 1091 46.67 -25.98 8.59
C ASN A 1091 47.74 -25.35 9.47
#